data_AF-A0A2R6WQB3-F1
#
_entry.id   AF-A0A2R6WQB3-F1
#
_cell.length_a   1.000
_cell.length_b   1.000
_cell.length_c   1.000
_cell.angle_alpha   90.00
_cell.angle_beta   90.00
_cell.angle_gamma   90.00
#
_symmetry.space_group_name_H-M   'P 1'
#
loop_
_entity.id
_entity.type
_entity.pdbx_description
1 polymer ?
#
loop_
_entity_poly.entity_id
_entity_poly.type
_entity_poly.pdbx_seq_one_letter_code
_entity_poly.pdbx_strand_id
1 'polypeptide(L)'
;MDALVIKTDPGVFTSDFVSSCGARHSFLSRQNGLAFVNCQGRGERGRIRNGVTLSARNAEGSGGNGQVGVRCEHGAGIRAARSFGKERASSICRAQASEIIPAKSSKNNKERDISNGGDRLAKVPISKIRNFSIIAHIDHGKSTLADKLLQVTGTVQARDMKEQFLDNMDLERERGITIKLQAARMRYVGQDGEAYCLNLIDTPGHVDFTYEVSRSLAACEGALLVVDASQGVEAQTLANVYLALENNLEIIPVLNKIDLPGADPDRVAQEIEEIVGLDCTDAIRCSAKAGIGINEILESIIQKIPPPKDTAAEPLRALIFDSYFDPYRGVIVYFRVMDGSVKEGDSVQFMASGKEYIVGEVGVLSPGQMQVKELYAGEVGYLAASIRSVADARVGDTITKSTRKATQALPGYEEATPMVFCGLFPIEADQFPNLREALEKLQLNDAALQYEPESSSAMGFGFRCGFLGLLHMEIVQERLEREYNLNLITTAPSVVYKVICNDNSVVECSNPSQLPDPGKRKALEEPFIKIDMITPKEYIGPLMELAQDRRGIFKEMKYITEGRASLVYELPLGEMVGDFFDQLKSRSKGYASMEYSLVGYRESDLVRLDILINGEVVDPLATIVHRDKAYHVGRALTSKLKELIPRQLFKIPIQATIGAKVIASEAISPMRKDVLAKCYGGDITRKKKLLSKQAEGKKRMKAVGRVDVPQDAFMAVLRLEKEVL
;
A
#
# COMPACT_ATOMS: atom_id res chain seq x y z
N MET A 1 -13.30 -33.92 0.93
CA MET A 1 -11.92 -34.38 0.70
C MET A 1 -11.15 -33.76 1.84
N ASP A 2 -11.15 -34.44 2.98
CA ASP A 2 -10.86 -33.77 4.25
C ASP A 2 -9.44 -34.16 4.64
N ALA A 3 -8.50 -33.26 4.35
CA ALA A 3 -7.10 -33.41 4.71
C ALA A 3 -6.93 -33.09 6.20
N LEU A 4 -6.51 -34.09 6.98
CA LEU A 4 -6.17 -33.94 8.39
C LEU A 4 -4.70 -33.45 8.49
N VAL A 5 -4.48 -32.22 8.96
CA VAL A 5 -3.13 -31.69 9.24
C VAL A 5 -2.78 -31.97 10.70
N ILE A 6 -1.74 -32.77 10.94
CA ILE A 6 -1.18 -33.00 12.28
C ILE A 6 0.15 -32.21 12.38
N LYS A 7 0.24 -31.28 13.33
CA LYS A 7 1.51 -30.64 13.74
C LYS A 7 2.16 -31.46 14.85
N THR A 8 3.41 -31.85 14.69
CA THR A 8 4.29 -32.39 15.75
C THR A 8 5.61 -31.65 15.76
N ASP A 9 6.17 -31.43 16.97
CA ASP A 9 7.38 -30.63 17.22
C ASP A 9 8.64 -31.15 16.50
N PRO A 10 9.56 -30.25 16.08
CA PRO A 10 10.78 -30.62 15.38
C PRO A 10 11.92 -30.91 16.37
N GLY A 11 12.19 -32.19 16.62
CA GLY A 11 13.39 -32.61 17.35
C GLY A 11 13.47 -34.12 17.48
N VAL A 12 14.60 -34.69 17.05
CA VAL A 12 14.98 -36.12 17.07
C VAL A 12 14.58 -36.92 15.81
N PHE A 13 15.46 -36.91 14.81
CA PHE A 13 15.63 -38.04 13.88
C PHE A 13 17.10 -38.46 13.90
N THR A 14 17.38 -39.60 14.53
CA THR A 14 18.57 -40.42 14.26
C THR A 14 18.11 -41.63 13.44
N SER A 15 18.91 -41.96 12.43
CA SER A 15 18.77 -43.10 11.53
C SER A 15 18.55 -44.41 12.27
N ASP A 16 17.45 -45.10 11.99
CA ASP A 16 17.32 -46.57 11.97
C ASP A 16 15.83 -46.96 11.97
N PHE A 17 15.17 -46.96 10.80
CA PHE A 17 13.92 -47.73 10.61
C PHE A 17 13.63 -47.90 9.10
N VAL A 18 14.53 -48.60 8.40
CA VAL A 18 14.25 -49.15 7.07
C VAL A 18 14.53 -50.65 7.12
N SER A 19 13.55 -51.44 7.55
CA SER A 19 13.45 -52.88 7.22
C SER A 19 12.18 -53.51 7.79
N SER A 20 11.04 -53.38 7.10
CA SER A 20 9.99 -54.43 7.03
C SER A 20 8.68 -53.84 6.49
N CYS A 21 8.49 -53.88 5.17
CA CYS A 21 7.21 -54.21 4.51
C CYS A 21 7.35 -53.91 3.01
N GLY A 22 7.39 -54.98 2.21
CA GLY A 22 7.40 -54.88 0.77
C GLY A 22 6.01 -54.56 0.21
N ALA A 23 5.88 -53.42 -0.46
CA ALA A 23 4.86 -53.15 -1.47
C ALA A 23 5.37 -52.05 -2.41
N ARG A 24 5.24 -52.25 -3.73
CA ARG A 24 5.74 -51.36 -4.79
C ARG A 24 4.89 -50.08 -4.86
N HIS A 25 5.52 -48.91 -4.79
CA HIS A 25 4.91 -47.64 -5.20
C HIS A 25 5.90 -46.79 -6.02
N SER A 26 5.38 -46.20 -7.10
CA SER A 26 6.07 -45.33 -8.06
C SER A 26 6.29 -43.92 -7.52
N PHE A 27 7.52 -43.40 -7.66
CA PHE A 27 7.94 -42.05 -7.28
C PHE A 27 7.52 -40.99 -8.31
N LEU A 28 7.00 -39.84 -7.86
CA LEU A 28 6.92 -38.60 -8.63
C LEU A 28 7.25 -37.39 -7.73
N SER A 29 8.45 -36.84 -7.96
CA SER A 29 9.08 -35.55 -7.57
C SER A 29 8.90 -34.93 -6.17
N ARG A 30 10.02 -34.46 -5.60
CA ARG A 30 10.18 -33.73 -4.33
C ARG A 30 9.89 -32.23 -4.48
N GLN A 31 9.03 -31.68 -3.61
CA GLN A 31 9.07 -30.29 -3.12
C GLN A 31 8.41 -30.22 -1.73
N ASN A 32 9.05 -29.50 -0.79
CA ASN A 32 8.51 -29.06 0.51
C ASN A 32 7.89 -30.11 1.45
N GLY A 33 8.70 -31.06 1.94
CA GLY A 33 8.51 -31.65 3.27
C GLY A 33 7.17 -32.34 3.61
N LEU A 34 6.31 -32.60 2.64
CA LEU A 34 4.98 -33.19 2.82
C LEU A 34 4.86 -34.44 1.96
N ALA A 35 4.61 -35.60 2.60
CA ALA A 35 4.32 -36.85 1.90
C ALA A 35 2.80 -37.04 1.82
N PHE A 36 2.27 -37.17 0.61
CA PHE A 36 0.86 -37.53 0.39
C PHE A 36 0.76 -39.04 0.15
N VAL A 37 0.03 -39.76 1.01
CA VAL A 37 -0.27 -41.18 0.82
C VAL A 37 -1.77 -41.37 0.61
N ASN A 38 -2.13 -42.05 -0.47
CA ASN A 38 -3.51 -42.35 -0.82
C ASN A 38 -3.82 -43.81 -0.45
N CYS A 39 -4.74 -44.05 0.49
CA CYS A 39 -5.11 -45.42 0.90
C CYS A 39 -6.55 -45.74 0.50
N GLN A 40 -6.70 -46.67 -0.46
CA GLN A 40 -7.92 -47.43 -0.71
C GLN A 40 -7.87 -48.76 0.05
N GLY A 41 -8.95 -49.11 0.76
CA GLY A 41 -9.34 -50.52 0.98
C GLY A 41 -9.20 -51.12 2.40
N ARG A 42 -10.37 -51.57 2.89
CA ARG A 42 -10.71 -52.71 3.78
C ARG A 42 -9.90 -52.97 5.06
N GLY A 43 -10.65 -53.02 6.16
CA GLY A 43 -10.13 -53.12 7.52
C GLY A 43 -9.58 -54.48 7.93
N GLU A 44 -8.71 -54.41 8.94
CA GLU A 44 -8.35 -55.48 9.86
C GLU A 44 -7.92 -54.85 11.20
N ARG A 45 -8.26 -55.53 12.31
CA ARG A 45 -8.01 -55.08 13.68
C ARG A 45 -6.59 -55.49 14.12
N GLY A 46 -5.74 -54.51 14.42
CA GLY A 46 -4.46 -54.72 15.12
C GLY A 46 -4.45 -54.03 16.48
N ARG A 47 -4.19 -54.78 17.56
CA ARG A 47 -4.03 -54.26 18.93
C ARG A 47 -2.64 -53.63 19.08
N ILE A 48 -2.56 -52.40 19.60
CA ILE A 48 -1.35 -51.83 20.20
C ILE A 48 -1.71 -51.35 21.62
N ARG A 49 -0.84 -51.68 22.59
CA ARG A 49 -0.97 -51.37 24.02
C ARG A 49 -0.81 -49.87 24.28
N ASN A 50 -1.45 -49.42 25.37
CA ASN A 50 -1.55 -48.06 25.93
C ASN A 50 -2.66 -47.23 25.28
N GLY A 51 -3.79 -47.20 26.00
CA GLY A 51 -5.07 -46.76 25.49
C GLY A 51 -5.28 -45.25 25.48
N VAL A 52 -5.98 -44.79 24.45
CA VAL A 52 -7.16 -43.92 24.51
C VAL A 52 -8.02 -44.30 23.29
N THR A 53 -9.31 -44.54 23.51
CA THR A 53 -10.30 -44.87 22.46
C THR A 53 -11.01 -43.58 22.05
N LEU A 54 -10.99 -43.21 20.75
CA LEU A 54 -11.87 -42.18 20.19
C LEU A 54 -12.90 -42.85 19.29
N SER A 55 -14.19 -42.72 19.65
CA SER A 55 -15.32 -43.14 18.81
C SER A 55 -16.02 -41.92 18.23
N ALA A 56 -16.15 -41.87 16.90
CA ALA A 56 -16.93 -40.87 16.18
C ALA A 56 -18.44 -41.18 16.21
N ARG A 57 -19.29 -40.13 16.25
CA ARG A 57 -20.70 -40.21 15.83
C ARG A 57 -21.06 -38.96 15.02
N ASN A 58 -21.66 -39.20 13.86
CA ASN A 58 -22.29 -38.21 12.98
C ASN A 58 -23.58 -37.67 13.61
N ALA A 59 -23.93 -36.41 13.32
CA ALA A 59 -25.29 -35.92 13.47
C ALA A 59 -25.61 -34.83 12.44
N GLU A 60 -26.61 -35.11 11.60
CA GLU A 60 -27.35 -34.18 10.76
C GLU A 60 -28.41 -33.42 11.59
N GLY A 61 -28.79 -32.21 11.16
CA GLY A 61 -30.20 -31.79 11.19
C GLY A 61 -30.66 -30.77 12.24
N SER A 62 -30.63 -29.49 11.85
CA SER A 62 -31.71 -28.47 11.96
C SER A 62 -32.41 -28.13 13.29
N GLY A 63 -32.34 -26.84 13.65
CA GLY A 63 -33.50 -26.09 14.15
C GLY A 63 -33.28 -25.21 15.39
N GLY A 64 -33.36 -23.88 15.23
CA GLY A 64 -33.92 -22.96 16.24
C GLY A 64 -32.94 -22.19 17.16
N ASN A 65 -32.89 -20.87 16.95
CA ASN A 65 -32.56 -19.73 17.83
C ASN A 65 -31.74 -19.93 19.13
N GLY A 66 -30.67 -19.13 19.24
CA GLY A 66 -30.17 -18.62 20.53
C GLY A 66 -28.67 -18.80 20.71
N GLN A 67 -27.87 -17.78 20.37
CA GLN A 67 -26.53 -17.65 20.94
C GLN A 67 -26.66 -17.11 22.38
N VAL A 68 -26.52 -17.99 23.35
CA VAL A 68 -25.89 -17.65 24.64
C VAL A 68 -24.90 -18.76 24.96
N GLY A 69 -23.67 -18.35 25.27
CA GLY A 69 -22.49 -19.18 25.26
C GLY A 69 -22.38 -20.21 26.38
N VAL A 70 -21.33 -21.02 26.27
CA VAL A 70 -20.90 -21.93 27.33
C VAL A 70 -19.54 -21.50 27.85
N ARG A 71 -19.63 -20.79 28.96
CA ARG A 71 -18.71 -20.77 30.11
C ARG A 71 -18.19 -22.18 30.42
N CYS A 72 -16.88 -22.29 30.69
CA CYS A 72 -16.38 -23.39 31.50
C CYS A 72 -16.70 -23.13 32.97
N GLU A 73 -17.77 -23.75 33.47
CA GLU A 73 -17.97 -24.00 34.90
C GLU A 73 -17.74 -25.49 35.17
N HIS A 74 -16.77 -25.82 36.03
CA HIS A 74 -16.74 -27.09 36.74
C HIS A 74 -17.00 -26.81 38.22
N GLY A 75 -18.24 -27.00 38.63
CA GLY A 75 -18.67 -27.05 40.02
C GLY A 75 -20.00 -27.79 40.16
N ALA A 76 -20.04 -28.76 41.08
CA ALA A 76 -21.16 -29.61 41.53
C ALA A 76 -21.53 -30.79 40.59
N GLY A 77 -21.52 -32.06 41.02
CA GLY A 77 -21.99 -32.65 42.27
C GLY A 77 -23.40 -33.21 42.01
N ILE A 78 -23.69 -34.51 42.02
CA ILE A 78 -23.99 -35.33 43.22
C ILE A 78 -24.63 -36.64 42.70
N ARG A 79 -24.17 -37.83 43.15
CA ARG A 79 -24.94 -38.89 43.86
C ARG A 79 -24.31 -40.29 43.74
N ALA A 80 -24.19 -40.88 44.93
CA ALA A 80 -24.32 -42.31 45.26
C ALA A 80 -23.22 -43.29 44.81
N ALA A 81 -22.30 -43.58 45.72
CA ALA A 81 -22.17 -44.94 46.27
C ALA A 81 -21.42 -44.89 47.61
N ARG A 82 -22.03 -45.52 48.61
CA ARG A 82 -21.45 -45.82 49.92
C ARG A 82 -20.22 -46.73 49.74
N SER A 83 -19.20 -46.59 50.58
CA SER A 83 -18.86 -47.59 51.61
C SER A 83 -17.39 -47.57 52.05
N PHE A 84 -17.22 -47.89 53.34
CA PHE A 84 -16.00 -48.29 54.05
C PHE A 84 -14.93 -47.24 54.37
N GLY A 85 -14.63 -47.16 55.67
CA GLY A 85 -13.63 -46.29 56.28
C GLY A 85 -12.50 -47.07 56.93
N LYS A 86 -11.66 -46.30 57.65
CA LYS A 86 -10.47 -46.69 58.45
C LYS A 86 -9.41 -47.39 57.57
N GLU A 87 -8.15 -46.97 57.57
CA GLU A 87 -7.23 -47.04 58.72
C GLU A 87 -5.83 -46.52 58.29
N ARG A 88 -4.98 -46.25 59.29
CA ARG A 88 -3.51 -46.02 59.22
C ARG A 88 -2.97 -44.58 59.16
N ALA A 89 -3.01 -43.96 60.35
CA ALA A 89 -1.85 -43.65 61.18
C ALA A 89 -0.46 -43.43 60.50
N SER A 90 0.00 -42.19 60.66
CA SER A 90 1.27 -41.78 61.32
C SER A 90 2.63 -42.03 60.66
N SER A 91 3.55 -41.10 61.00
CA SER A 91 5.00 -41.02 60.75
C SER A 91 5.33 -40.21 59.47
N ILE A 92 6.10 -39.12 59.45
CA ILE A 92 7.00 -38.46 60.40
C ILE A 92 7.00 -36.96 60.04
N CYS A 93 6.66 -36.08 60.98
CA CYS A 93 6.88 -34.64 60.86
C CYS A 93 7.35 -34.13 62.22
N ARG A 94 8.64 -33.81 62.34
CA ARG A 94 9.19 -32.88 63.35
C ARG A 94 10.65 -32.58 63.04
N ALA A 95 10.89 -31.35 62.60
CA ALA A 95 12.01 -30.46 62.91
C ALA A 95 12.00 -29.35 61.84
N GLN A 96 12.12 -28.05 62.11
CA GLN A 96 12.24 -27.25 63.32
C GLN A 96 11.86 -25.82 62.87
N ALA A 97 11.15 -25.08 63.72
CA ALA A 97 10.80 -23.69 63.49
C ALA A 97 11.80 -22.77 64.20
N SER A 98 12.40 -21.86 63.44
CA SER A 98 13.12 -20.65 63.87
C SER A 98 13.39 -19.86 62.56
N GLU A 99 13.05 -18.59 62.33
CA GLU A 99 12.76 -17.43 63.16
C GLU A 99 11.75 -16.53 62.42
N ILE A 100 10.96 -15.77 63.18
CA ILE A 100 10.08 -14.72 62.66
C ILE A 100 10.89 -13.41 62.59
N ILE A 101 11.06 -12.85 61.40
CA ILE A 101 11.61 -11.50 61.15
C ILE A 101 10.48 -10.66 60.52
N PRO A 102 10.24 -9.40 60.98
CA PRO A 102 9.04 -8.65 60.63
C PRO A 102 9.07 -8.15 59.18
N ALA A 103 7.88 -8.02 58.61
CA ALA A 103 7.63 -7.53 57.26
C ALA A 103 8.24 -6.13 57.03
N LYS A 104 9.28 -6.05 56.19
CA LYS A 104 9.69 -4.80 55.54
C LYS A 104 8.76 -4.57 54.35
N SER A 105 7.89 -3.58 54.51
CA SER A 105 7.04 -3.00 53.49
C SER A 105 7.84 -2.20 52.45
N SER A 106 7.31 -2.16 51.22
CA SER A 106 7.44 -1.08 50.22
C SER A 106 8.63 -1.01 49.23
N LYS A 107 9.37 -2.09 48.93
CA LYS A 107 10.29 -2.09 47.74
C LYS A 107 9.92 -3.04 46.61
N ASN A 108 9.22 -4.15 46.87
CA ASN A 108 8.97 -5.18 45.84
C ASN A 108 7.79 -4.92 44.87
N ASN A 109 6.98 -3.88 45.09
CA ASN A 109 5.91 -3.54 44.13
C ASN A 109 6.43 -2.71 42.94
N LYS A 110 7.46 -1.88 43.13
CA LYS A 110 8.03 -1.08 42.03
C LYS A 110 8.69 -1.95 40.95
N GLU A 111 9.38 -3.02 41.33
CA GLU A 111 10.03 -3.93 40.36
C GLU A 111 9.02 -4.75 39.53
N ARG A 112 7.84 -5.05 40.08
CA ARG A 112 6.79 -5.76 39.32
C ARG A 112 6.05 -4.86 38.33
N ASP A 113 5.85 -3.58 38.67
CA ASP A 113 5.20 -2.62 37.76
C ASP A 113 6.08 -2.23 36.56
N ILE A 114 7.41 -2.26 36.72
CA ILE A 114 8.38 -2.05 35.62
C ILE A 114 8.26 -3.16 34.56
N SER A 115 7.95 -4.39 34.98
CA SER A 115 7.81 -5.54 34.07
C SER A 115 6.48 -5.59 33.29
N ASN A 116 5.46 -4.86 33.75
CA ASN A 116 4.10 -4.89 33.19
C ASN A 116 3.71 -3.62 32.38
N GLY A 117 4.65 -2.71 32.12
CA GLY A 117 4.39 -1.55 31.26
C GLY A 117 3.47 -0.47 31.84
N GLY A 118 3.03 -0.57 33.10
CA GLY A 118 2.17 0.43 33.75
C GLY A 118 2.84 1.80 33.95
N ASP A 119 4.17 1.81 34.04
CA ASP A 119 5.00 3.03 34.13
C ASP A 119 5.21 3.74 32.77
N ARG A 120 4.60 3.24 31.68
CA ARG A 120 4.62 3.84 30.33
C ARG A 120 3.50 4.88 30.11
N LEU A 121 2.50 4.87 30.99
CA LEU A 121 1.32 5.76 30.96
C LEU A 121 1.46 6.93 31.95
N ALA A 122 2.60 7.02 32.65
CA ALA A 122 2.87 8.07 33.61
C ALA A 122 3.11 9.41 32.89
N LYS A 123 2.66 10.50 33.51
CA LYS A 123 2.90 11.86 33.01
C LYS A 123 4.39 12.12 32.85
N VAL A 124 4.81 12.40 31.62
CA VAL A 124 6.21 12.73 31.31
C VAL A 124 6.34 14.25 31.23
N PRO A 125 7.35 14.87 31.87
CA PRO A 125 7.61 16.29 31.69
C PRO A 125 7.99 16.59 30.24
N ILE A 126 7.53 17.73 29.73
CA ILE A 126 7.68 18.16 28.33
C ILE A 126 9.16 18.18 27.90
N SER A 127 10.06 18.58 28.82
CA SER A 127 11.51 18.58 28.61
C SER A 127 12.11 17.20 28.28
N LYS A 128 11.39 16.11 28.59
CA LYS A 128 11.79 14.72 28.38
C LYS A 128 11.04 14.02 27.26
N ILE A 129 10.25 14.76 26.48
CA ILE A 129 9.59 14.27 25.27
C ILE A 129 10.48 14.58 24.07
N ARG A 130 10.58 13.63 23.13
CA ARG A 130 11.17 13.83 21.79
C ARG A 130 10.22 13.24 20.75
N ASN A 131 9.70 14.07 19.84
CA ASN A 131 8.96 13.56 18.69
C ASN A 131 9.87 13.57 17.47
N PHE A 132 10.00 12.42 16.83
CA PHE A 132 10.86 12.28 15.67
C PHE A 132 10.27 11.33 14.64
N SER A 133 10.64 11.55 13.40
CA SER A 133 10.30 10.67 12.28
C SER A 133 11.56 10.03 11.69
N ILE A 134 11.38 8.99 10.89
CA ILE A 134 12.46 8.39 10.11
C ILE A 134 12.19 8.69 8.64
N ILE A 135 13.14 9.34 7.98
CA ILE A 135 13.10 9.66 6.55
C ILE A 135 14.19 8.87 5.82
N ALA A 136 13.84 8.21 4.72
CA ALA A 136 14.76 7.35 3.99
C ALA A 136 14.28 7.16 2.55
N HIS A 137 15.18 6.76 1.65
CA HIS A 137 14.76 6.18 0.37
C HIS A 137 14.18 4.76 0.59
N ILE A 138 13.46 4.27 -0.42
CA ILE A 138 12.98 2.87 -0.44
C ILE A 138 14.17 1.93 -0.25
N ASP A 139 13.96 0.86 0.52
CA ASP A 139 14.96 -0.15 0.85
C ASP A 139 16.18 0.31 1.66
N HIS A 140 16.29 1.57 2.10
CA HIS A 140 17.37 2.01 2.99
C HIS A 140 17.28 1.44 4.43
N GLY A 141 16.23 0.68 4.74
CA GLY A 141 16.07 -0.06 5.99
C GLY A 141 15.33 0.69 7.09
N LYS A 142 14.41 1.60 6.73
CA LYS A 142 13.56 2.37 7.65
C LYS A 142 12.76 1.49 8.61
N SER A 143 11.94 0.56 8.11
CA SER A 143 11.12 -0.33 8.95
C SER A 143 11.98 -1.21 9.86
N THR A 144 13.09 -1.73 9.34
CA THR A 144 14.03 -2.54 10.14
C THR A 144 14.66 -1.73 11.26
N LEU A 145 14.97 -0.45 11.03
CA LEU A 145 15.49 0.44 12.06
C LEU A 145 14.42 0.73 13.13
N ALA A 146 13.20 1.02 12.72
CA ALA A 146 12.06 1.24 13.61
C ALA A 146 11.82 0.03 14.54
N ASP A 147 11.80 -1.18 13.99
CA ASP A 147 11.69 -2.41 14.78
C ASP A 147 12.79 -2.54 15.82
N LYS A 148 14.01 -2.17 15.45
CA LYS A 148 15.16 -2.30 16.33
C LYS A 148 15.14 -1.28 17.47
N LEU A 149 14.67 -0.07 17.20
CA LEU A 149 14.39 0.93 18.23
C LEU A 149 13.32 0.42 19.21
N LEU A 150 12.22 -0.17 18.70
CA LEU A 150 11.16 -0.76 19.53
C LEU A 150 11.66 -1.92 20.40
N GLN A 151 12.55 -2.75 19.86
CA GLN A 151 13.14 -3.88 20.59
C GLN A 151 14.10 -3.41 21.69
N VAL A 152 15.01 -2.47 21.38
CA VAL A 152 16.02 -1.98 22.34
C VAL A 152 15.38 -1.19 23.48
N THR A 153 14.35 -0.39 23.17
CA THR A 153 13.56 0.30 24.21
C THR A 153 12.66 -0.62 25.04
N GLY A 154 12.57 -1.91 24.67
CA GLY A 154 11.73 -2.88 25.36
C GLY A 154 10.22 -2.60 25.21
N THR A 155 9.84 -1.73 24.27
CA THR A 155 8.45 -1.37 23.98
C THR A 155 7.64 -2.61 23.60
N VAL A 156 8.25 -3.50 22.82
CA VAL A 156 7.69 -4.81 22.44
C VAL A 156 8.55 -5.92 23.02
N GLN A 157 7.91 -6.94 23.62
CA GLN A 157 8.65 -8.10 24.13
C GLN A 157 9.19 -8.94 22.97
N ALA A 158 10.38 -9.52 23.12
CA ALA A 158 11.02 -10.33 22.09
C ALA A 158 10.15 -11.50 21.57
N ARG A 159 9.22 -12.00 22.38
CA ARG A 159 8.26 -13.06 22.01
C ARG A 159 7.16 -12.58 21.05
N ASP A 160 6.80 -11.31 21.13
CA ASP A 160 5.71 -10.68 20.38
C ASP A 160 6.26 -9.93 19.15
N MET A 161 7.59 -9.81 19.05
CA MET A 161 8.29 -9.22 17.91
C MET A 161 8.11 -10.06 16.65
N LYS A 162 7.79 -9.37 15.57
CA LYS A 162 7.81 -9.85 14.19
C LYS A 162 8.76 -8.96 13.39
N GLU A 163 9.29 -9.48 12.31
CA GLU A 163 9.98 -8.62 11.32
C GLU A 163 8.96 -7.64 10.75
N GLN A 164 9.36 -6.37 10.61
CA GLN A 164 8.52 -5.28 10.13
C GLN A 164 7.25 -5.14 10.97
N PHE A 165 7.43 -4.86 12.27
CA PHE A 165 6.34 -4.88 13.26
C PHE A 165 5.32 -3.76 13.03
N LEU A 166 5.78 -2.58 12.60
CA LEU A 166 4.90 -1.45 12.29
C LEU A 166 4.15 -1.65 10.97
N ASP A 167 4.69 -2.45 10.06
CA ASP A 167 4.05 -2.79 8.78
C ASP A 167 2.94 -3.82 9.07
N ASN A 168 1.73 -3.31 9.32
CA ASN A 168 0.57 -4.09 9.74
C ASN A 168 -0.14 -4.74 8.55
N MET A 169 -0.04 -4.14 7.36
CA MET A 169 -0.69 -4.65 6.16
C MET A 169 0.15 -5.73 5.49
N ASP A 170 -0.50 -6.79 4.99
CA ASP A 170 0.20 -7.86 4.28
C ASP A 170 0.93 -7.32 3.02
N LEU A 171 0.36 -6.30 2.39
CA LEU A 171 0.94 -5.63 1.23
C LEU A 171 2.28 -4.93 1.52
N GLU A 172 2.37 -4.29 2.68
CA GLU A 172 3.58 -3.57 3.12
C GLU A 172 4.74 -4.56 3.25
N ARG A 173 4.48 -5.73 3.83
CA ARG A 173 5.47 -6.80 4.02
C ARG A 173 5.89 -7.47 2.72
N GLU A 174 4.96 -7.71 1.80
CA GLU A 174 5.26 -8.34 0.52
C GLU A 174 6.10 -7.43 -0.39
N ARG A 175 5.73 -6.14 -0.44
CA ARG A 175 6.41 -5.15 -1.28
C ARG A 175 7.64 -4.53 -0.59
N GLY A 176 7.80 -4.74 0.72
CA GLY A 176 8.92 -4.20 1.52
C GLY A 176 8.87 -2.68 1.71
N ILE A 177 7.68 -2.08 1.63
CA ILE A 177 7.47 -0.64 1.72
C ILE A 177 6.48 -0.30 2.83
N THR A 178 6.71 0.80 3.54
CA THR A 178 5.72 1.39 4.44
C THR A 178 4.73 2.19 3.61
N ILE A 179 3.46 1.85 3.70
CA ILE A 179 2.37 2.49 2.97
C ILE A 179 1.63 3.46 3.88
N LYS A 180 1.35 3.04 5.12
CA LYS A 180 0.60 3.83 6.08
C LYS A 180 1.48 4.31 7.22
N LEU A 181 1.34 5.58 7.58
CA LEU A 181 1.93 6.13 8.79
C LEU A 181 1.53 5.32 10.05
N GLN A 182 2.51 5.02 10.90
CA GLN A 182 2.30 4.45 12.22
C GLN A 182 3.04 5.26 13.27
N ALA A 183 2.39 5.52 14.40
CA ALA A 183 3.01 6.19 15.54
C ALA A 183 3.25 5.20 16.69
N ALA A 184 4.42 5.28 17.32
CA ALA A 184 4.79 4.46 18.45
C ALA A 184 5.52 5.27 19.52
N ARG A 185 4.96 5.27 20.73
CA ARG A 185 5.58 5.81 21.93
C ARG A 185 6.49 4.76 22.55
N MET A 186 7.73 5.14 22.74
CA MET A 186 8.78 4.34 23.35
C MET A 186 9.27 5.03 24.63
N ARG A 187 9.66 4.23 25.61
CA ARG A 187 10.33 4.71 26.82
C ARG A 187 11.77 4.30 26.79
N TYR A 188 12.68 5.24 26.97
CA TYR A 188 14.11 4.99 27.00
C TYR A 188 14.71 5.63 28.25
N VAL A 189 15.63 4.91 28.91
CA VAL A 189 16.42 5.46 30.01
C VAL A 189 17.77 5.83 29.42
N GLY A 190 18.06 7.13 29.38
CA GLY A 190 19.31 7.64 28.83
C GLY A 190 20.51 7.25 29.69
N GLN A 191 21.71 7.44 29.15
CA GLN A 191 22.96 7.27 29.90
C GLN A 191 23.07 8.21 31.11
N ASP A 192 22.32 9.31 31.13
CA ASP A 192 22.15 10.20 32.28
C ASP A 192 21.34 9.57 33.43
N GLY A 193 20.74 8.40 33.20
CA GLY A 193 19.88 7.70 34.16
C GLY A 193 18.45 8.25 34.21
N GLU A 194 18.09 9.20 33.35
CA GLU A 194 16.76 9.80 33.31
C GLU A 194 15.87 9.12 32.27
N ALA A 195 14.56 9.08 32.55
CA ALA A 195 13.59 8.46 31.66
C ALA A 195 13.03 9.47 30.64
N TYR A 196 13.16 9.14 29.36
CA TYR A 196 12.65 9.90 28.22
C TYR A 196 11.49 9.18 27.54
N CYS A 197 10.61 9.98 26.96
CA CYS A 197 9.50 9.53 26.11
C CYS A 197 9.82 9.89 24.66
N LEU A 198 10.02 8.87 23.84
CA LEU A 198 10.38 9.02 22.45
C LEU A 198 9.16 8.63 21.61
N ASN A 199 8.54 9.58 20.92
CA ASN A 199 7.45 9.30 19.99
C ASN A 199 8.03 9.19 18.58
N LEU A 200 8.00 7.98 18.04
CA LEU A 200 8.35 7.69 16.66
C LEU A 200 7.10 7.82 15.79
N ILE A 201 7.22 8.58 14.70
CA ILE A 201 6.25 8.61 13.60
C ILE A 201 6.93 8.03 12.36
N ASP A 202 6.55 6.82 11.98
CA ASP A 202 7.10 6.17 10.79
C ASP A 202 6.47 6.73 9.52
N THR A 203 7.29 7.08 8.54
CA THR A 203 6.86 7.83 7.33
C THR A 203 7.00 6.98 6.08
N PRO A 204 6.08 7.03 5.09
CA PRO A 204 6.26 6.32 3.83
C PRO A 204 7.55 6.74 3.09
N GLY A 205 8.16 5.82 2.36
CA GLY A 205 9.41 6.11 1.62
C GLY A 205 9.22 6.53 0.16
N HIS A 206 8.00 6.42 -0.38
CA HIS A 206 7.73 6.55 -1.81
C HIS A 206 7.10 7.90 -2.17
N VAL A 207 7.41 8.42 -3.38
CA VAL A 207 6.96 9.74 -3.89
C VAL A 207 5.44 9.89 -3.88
N ASP A 208 4.72 8.85 -4.30
CA ASP A 208 3.24 8.87 -4.30
C ASP A 208 2.61 9.10 -2.92
N PHE A 209 3.37 8.95 -1.83
CA PHE A 209 2.92 9.18 -0.46
C PHE A 209 3.57 10.42 0.18
N THR A 210 4.09 11.35 -0.62
CA THR A 210 4.68 12.62 -0.15
C THR A 210 3.74 13.40 0.77
N TYR A 211 2.43 13.35 0.49
CA TYR A 211 1.41 13.93 1.35
C TYR A 211 1.43 13.33 2.78
N GLU A 212 1.63 12.02 2.92
CA GLU A 212 1.78 11.39 4.25
C GLU A 212 3.07 11.80 4.93
N VAL A 213 4.17 11.84 4.17
CA VAL A 213 5.50 12.22 4.69
C VAL A 213 5.46 13.64 5.25
N SER A 214 4.91 14.59 4.50
CA SER A 214 4.75 15.98 4.95
C SER A 214 3.91 16.09 6.23
N ARG A 215 2.80 15.34 6.31
CA ARG A 215 1.96 15.28 7.53
C ARG A 215 2.73 14.80 8.75
N SER A 216 3.54 13.77 8.55
CA SER A 216 4.37 13.15 9.59
C SER A 216 5.42 14.11 10.12
N LEU A 217 6.10 14.80 9.20
CA LEU A 217 7.19 15.73 9.51
C LEU A 217 6.70 16.94 10.29
N ALA A 218 5.55 17.50 9.92
CA ALA A 218 4.92 18.60 10.66
C ALA A 218 4.56 18.23 12.12
N ALA A 219 4.40 16.93 12.40
CA ALA A 219 4.12 16.41 13.73
C ALA A 219 5.39 16.06 14.54
N CYS A 220 6.60 16.35 14.07
CA CYS A 220 7.86 16.07 14.78
C CYS A 220 8.65 17.33 15.14
N GLU A 221 9.71 17.19 15.95
CA GLU A 221 10.76 18.22 16.16
C GLU A 221 12.08 17.87 15.47
N GLY A 222 12.27 16.60 15.12
CA GLY A 222 13.45 16.14 14.38
C GLY A 222 13.15 14.96 13.48
N ALA A 223 14.10 14.62 12.62
CA ALA A 223 14.03 13.51 11.69
C ALA A 223 15.36 12.75 11.64
N LEU A 224 15.30 11.42 11.63
CA LEU A 224 16.44 10.57 11.34
C LEU A 224 16.55 10.39 9.82
N LEU A 225 17.64 10.89 9.24
CA LEU A 225 17.94 10.71 7.82
C LEU A 225 18.71 9.40 7.64
N VAL A 226 18.00 8.35 7.21
CA VAL A 226 18.58 7.02 7.03
C VAL A 226 19.05 6.85 5.58
N VAL A 227 20.37 6.70 5.43
CA VAL A 227 21.02 6.50 4.13
C VAL A 227 21.73 5.16 4.12
N ASP A 228 21.54 4.37 3.06
CA ASP A 228 22.25 3.11 2.89
C ASP A 228 23.73 3.37 2.57
N ALA A 229 24.64 2.87 3.41
CA ALA A 229 26.07 3.03 3.25
C ALA A 229 26.63 2.38 1.97
N SER A 230 25.89 1.48 1.32
CA SER A 230 26.27 0.86 0.05
C SER A 230 25.76 1.63 -1.18
N GLN A 231 24.54 2.17 -1.11
CA GLN A 231 23.93 2.88 -2.24
C GLN A 231 24.33 4.36 -2.25
N GLY A 232 24.24 5.03 -1.10
CA GLY A 232 24.46 6.47 -0.97
C GLY A 232 23.18 7.30 -1.10
N VAL A 233 23.32 8.57 -1.45
CA VAL A 233 22.19 9.52 -1.53
C VAL A 233 21.38 9.30 -2.82
N GLU A 234 20.06 9.11 -2.68
CA GLU A 234 19.12 8.89 -3.78
C GLU A 234 18.15 10.07 -3.94
N ALA A 235 17.39 10.12 -5.05
CA ALA A 235 16.50 11.26 -5.36
C ALA A 235 15.50 11.54 -4.23
N GLN A 236 14.82 10.51 -3.73
CA GLN A 236 13.86 10.64 -2.62
C GLN A 236 14.52 11.03 -1.29
N THR A 237 15.81 10.74 -1.10
CA THR A 237 16.55 11.21 0.08
C THR A 237 16.57 12.74 0.09
N LEU A 238 16.81 13.37 -1.06
CA LEU A 238 16.83 14.83 -1.18
C LEU A 238 15.43 15.42 -0.98
N ALA A 239 14.41 14.85 -1.63
CA ALA A 239 13.00 15.23 -1.45
C ALA A 239 12.63 15.38 0.03
N ASN A 240 12.89 14.31 0.79
CA ASN A 240 12.48 14.20 2.17
C ASN A 240 13.29 15.13 3.08
N VAL A 241 14.56 15.40 2.73
CA VAL A 241 15.37 16.38 3.46
C VAL A 241 14.84 17.80 3.22
N TYR A 242 14.50 18.17 1.98
CA TYR A 242 13.90 19.49 1.72
C TYR A 242 12.61 19.68 2.51
N LEU A 243 11.72 18.68 2.54
CA LEU A 243 10.51 18.71 3.36
C LEU A 243 10.80 18.84 4.86
N ALA A 244 11.84 18.18 5.37
CA ALA A 244 12.25 18.29 6.76
C ALA A 244 12.82 19.68 7.08
N LEU A 245 13.59 20.28 6.17
CA LEU A 245 14.12 21.63 6.29
C LEU A 245 13.01 22.70 6.25
N GLU A 246 12.02 22.55 5.36
CA GLU A 246 10.84 23.42 5.30
C GLU A 246 10.06 23.44 6.62
N ASN A 247 10.03 22.30 7.33
CA ASN A 247 9.43 22.16 8.65
C ASN A 247 10.37 22.55 9.81
N ASN A 248 11.58 23.05 9.53
CA ASN A 248 12.60 23.41 10.52
C ASN A 248 12.91 22.28 11.51
N LEU A 249 12.97 21.03 11.03
CA LEU A 249 13.29 19.87 11.85
C LEU A 249 14.80 19.72 12.03
N GLU A 250 15.21 19.25 13.22
CA GLU A 250 16.58 18.83 13.45
C GLU A 250 16.84 17.50 12.73
N ILE A 251 17.79 17.46 11.80
CA ILE A 251 18.08 16.27 10.98
C ILE A 251 19.32 15.55 11.53
N ILE A 252 19.18 14.27 11.87
CA ILE A 252 20.29 13.43 12.32
C ILE A 252 20.65 12.44 11.20
N PRO A 253 21.85 12.54 10.59
CA PRO A 253 22.29 11.58 9.57
C PRO A 253 22.66 10.23 10.19
N VAL A 254 22.08 9.17 9.64
CA VAL A 254 22.26 7.78 10.06
C VAL A 254 22.65 6.93 8.84
N LEU A 255 23.87 6.40 8.86
CA LEU A 255 24.42 5.55 7.81
C LEU A 255 24.13 4.09 8.13
N ASN A 256 23.16 3.50 7.43
CA ASN A 256 22.68 2.14 7.67
C ASN A 256 23.37 1.10 6.78
N LYS A 257 23.18 -0.19 7.12
CA LYS A 257 23.71 -1.36 6.40
C LYS A 257 25.23 -1.45 6.31
N ILE A 258 25.94 -0.97 7.34
CA ILE A 258 27.40 -1.11 7.45
C ILE A 258 27.89 -2.57 7.51
N ASP A 259 26.97 -3.53 7.69
CA ASP A 259 27.26 -4.97 7.66
C ASP A 259 27.48 -5.51 6.24
N LEU A 260 27.08 -4.77 5.20
CA LEU A 260 27.25 -5.22 3.82
C LEU A 260 28.71 -5.06 3.36
N PRO A 261 29.24 -6.02 2.58
CA PRO A 261 30.63 -5.97 2.12
C PRO A 261 30.92 -4.82 1.15
N GLY A 262 29.88 -4.24 0.53
CA GLY A 262 29.97 -3.06 -0.33
C GLY A 262 29.65 -1.73 0.38
N ALA A 263 29.52 -1.72 1.70
CA ALA A 263 29.24 -0.51 2.46
C ALA A 263 30.50 0.37 2.54
N ASP A 264 30.35 1.64 2.18
CA ASP A 264 31.39 2.66 2.27
C ASP A 264 30.83 3.91 2.98
N PRO A 265 30.77 3.89 4.32
CA PRO A 265 30.15 4.98 5.08
C PRO A 265 30.91 6.30 4.95
N ASP A 266 32.23 6.28 4.73
CA ASP A 266 33.04 7.49 4.62
C ASP A 266 32.72 8.23 3.31
N ARG A 267 32.60 7.50 2.20
CA ARG A 267 32.15 8.04 0.92
C ARG A 267 30.73 8.61 1.01
N VAL A 268 29.81 7.89 1.65
CA VAL A 268 28.40 8.34 1.76
C VAL A 268 28.27 9.57 2.68
N ALA A 269 29.06 9.68 3.74
CA ALA A 269 29.10 10.89 4.57
C ALA A 269 29.51 12.13 3.74
N GLN A 270 30.53 11.99 2.89
CA GLN A 270 30.94 13.06 1.96
C GLN A 270 29.83 13.41 0.96
N GLU A 271 29.12 12.41 0.42
CA GLU A 271 27.97 12.67 -0.45
C GLU A 271 26.88 13.50 0.26
N ILE A 272 26.56 13.17 1.51
CA ILE A 272 25.54 13.92 2.25
C ILE A 272 26.01 15.36 2.49
N GLU A 273 27.28 15.59 2.84
CA GLU A 273 27.86 16.93 3.01
C GLU A 273 27.83 17.75 1.72
N GLU A 274 28.23 17.16 0.59
CA GLU A 274 28.31 17.86 -0.70
C GLU A 274 26.93 18.17 -1.29
N ILE A 275 25.96 17.24 -1.16
CA ILE A 275 24.66 17.34 -1.82
C ILE A 275 23.63 18.02 -0.94
N VAL A 276 23.54 17.56 0.31
CA VAL A 276 22.50 17.98 1.26
C VAL A 276 22.97 19.21 2.04
N GLY A 277 24.28 19.37 2.23
CA GLY A 277 24.84 20.45 3.03
C GLY A 277 24.71 20.22 4.53
N LEU A 278 24.52 18.96 4.96
CA LEU A 278 24.47 18.59 6.38
C LEU A 278 25.85 18.16 6.87
N ASP A 279 26.25 18.67 8.04
CA ASP A 279 27.48 18.25 8.71
C ASP A 279 27.38 16.77 9.14
N CYS A 280 28.22 15.92 8.54
CA CYS A 280 28.24 14.48 8.79
C CYS A 280 29.41 14.06 9.68
N THR A 281 30.10 14.99 10.33
CA THR A 281 31.20 14.68 11.27
C THR A 281 30.74 13.73 12.38
N ASP A 282 29.50 13.91 12.86
CA ASP A 282 28.85 13.07 13.88
C ASP A 282 27.87 12.04 13.29
N ALA A 283 27.99 11.69 12.00
CA ALA A 283 27.07 10.75 11.38
C ALA A 283 27.15 9.37 12.03
N ILE A 284 25.98 8.83 12.41
CA ILE A 284 25.91 7.59 13.19
C ILE A 284 26.00 6.40 12.24
N ARG A 285 26.99 5.55 12.44
CA ARG A 285 27.19 4.33 11.65
C ARG A 285 26.42 3.20 12.29
N CYS A 286 25.35 2.74 11.65
CA CYS A 286 24.48 1.69 12.20
C CYS A 286 24.29 0.51 11.27
N SER A 287 23.97 -0.64 11.86
CA SER A 287 23.36 -1.76 11.15
C SER A 287 22.08 -2.13 11.87
N ALA A 288 20.93 -1.77 11.29
CA ALA A 288 19.62 -2.12 11.84
C ALA A 288 19.44 -3.65 11.97
N LYS A 289 20.02 -4.42 11.04
CA LYS A 289 19.95 -5.88 11.03
C LYS A 289 20.80 -6.50 12.15
N ALA A 290 22.04 -6.05 12.31
CA ALA A 290 22.93 -6.57 13.36
C ALA A 290 22.68 -5.92 14.74
N GLY A 291 21.93 -4.82 14.80
CA GLY A 291 21.69 -4.04 16.02
C GLY A 291 22.88 -3.18 16.45
N ILE A 292 23.81 -2.87 15.54
CA ILE A 292 24.99 -2.04 15.81
C ILE A 292 24.60 -0.57 15.69
N GLY A 293 25.05 0.29 16.61
CA GLY A 293 24.81 1.74 16.57
C GLY A 293 23.43 2.21 17.05
N ILE A 294 22.51 1.30 17.40
CA ILE A 294 21.13 1.68 17.81
C ILE A 294 21.09 2.49 19.11
N ASN A 295 21.95 2.15 20.07
CA ASN A 295 22.05 2.93 21.32
C ASN A 295 22.58 4.34 21.07
N GLU A 296 23.52 4.49 20.13
CA GLU A 296 24.08 5.80 19.75
C GLU A 296 23.01 6.67 19.07
N ILE A 297 22.13 6.06 18.27
CA ILE A 297 20.95 6.73 17.69
C ILE A 297 20.02 7.24 18.80
N LEU A 298 19.66 6.39 19.77
CA LEU A 298 18.77 6.77 20.86
C LEU A 298 19.33 7.92 21.72
N GLU A 299 20.63 7.89 21.99
CA GLU A 299 21.32 8.96 22.71
C GLU A 299 21.38 10.26 21.89
N SER A 300 21.67 10.16 20.59
CA SER A 300 21.71 11.32 19.71
C SER A 300 20.33 11.98 19.57
N ILE A 301 19.26 11.20 19.55
CA ILE A 301 17.88 11.71 19.60
C ILE A 301 17.65 12.57 20.85
N ILE A 302 18.12 12.12 22.02
CA ILE A 302 17.95 12.88 23.26
C ILE A 302 18.74 14.19 23.24
N GLN A 303 19.97 14.13 22.75
CA GLN A 303 20.93 15.23 22.78
C GLN A 303 20.66 16.31 21.73
N LYS A 304 20.36 15.90 20.49
CA LYS A 304 20.25 16.82 19.34
C LYS A 304 18.81 17.29 19.12
N ILE A 305 17.82 16.40 19.21
CA ILE A 305 16.42 16.79 18.94
C ILE A 305 15.90 17.66 20.09
N PRO A 306 15.34 18.85 19.83
CA PRO A 306 14.83 19.71 20.88
C PRO A 306 13.52 19.15 21.48
N PRO A 307 13.23 19.42 22.77
CA PRO A 307 11.93 19.11 23.34
C PRO A 307 10.83 19.98 22.71
N PRO A 308 9.56 19.50 22.72
CA PRO A 308 8.40 20.33 22.38
C PRO A 308 8.34 21.59 23.25
N LYS A 309 7.71 22.65 22.72
CA LYS A 309 7.50 23.90 23.47
C LYS A 309 6.52 23.68 24.62
N ASP A 310 6.82 24.24 25.79
CA ASP A 310 5.92 24.17 26.94
C ASP A 310 4.85 25.26 26.87
N THR A 311 3.69 24.88 26.33
CA THR A 311 2.51 25.74 26.17
C THR A 311 1.27 25.14 26.86
N ALA A 312 1.48 24.39 27.95
CA ALA A 312 0.39 23.69 28.65
C ALA A 312 -0.72 24.62 29.20
N ALA A 313 -0.43 25.91 29.39
CA ALA A 313 -1.40 26.92 29.89
C ALA A 313 -2.26 27.57 28.80
N GLU A 314 -1.88 27.42 27.54
CA GLU A 314 -2.57 27.98 26.38
C GLU A 314 -3.88 27.21 26.07
N PRO A 315 -4.81 27.79 25.30
CA PRO A 315 -5.98 27.05 24.81
C PRO A 315 -5.53 25.82 24.01
N LEU A 316 -6.33 24.75 24.08
CA LEU A 316 -6.04 23.51 23.36
C LEU A 316 -5.91 23.78 21.86
N ARG A 317 -4.76 23.40 21.30
CA ARG A 317 -4.55 23.24 19.86
C ARG A 317 -3.92 21.88 19.65
N ALA A 318 -4.67 20.98 19.03
CA ALA A 318 -4.19 19.65 18.66
C ALA A 318 -4.28 19.49 17.14
N LEU A 319 -3.17 19.11 16.51
CA LEU A 319 -3.08 18.89 15.07
C LEU A 319 -3.43 17.44 14.75
N ILE A 320 -4.43 17.24 13.89
CA ILE A 320 -4.76 15.91 13.37
C ILE A 320 -3.80 15.60 12.24
N PHE A 321 -3.03 14.52 12.35
CA PHE A 321 -2.12 14.09 11.28
C PHE A 321 -2.56 12.78 10.60
N ASP A 322 -3.42 11.99 11.24
CA ASP A 322 -4.03 10.80 10.61
C ASP A 322 -5.39 10.47 11.25
N SER A 323 -6.20 9.67 10.56
CA SER A 323 -7.49 9.19 11.06
C SER A 323 -7.84 7.87 10.40
N TYR A 324 -8.55 6.99 11.12
CA TYR A 324 -9.09 5.77 10.52
C TYR A 324 -10.48 5.45 11.08
N PHE A 325 -11.25 4.70 10.30
CA PHE A 325 -12.60 4.32 10.69
C PHE A 325 -12.62 2.99 11.44
N ASP A 326 -13.15 2.99 12.66
CA ASP A 326 -13.45 1.79 13.44
C ASP A 326 -14.98 1.52 13.46
N PRO A 327 -15.44 0.30 13.14
CA PRO A 327 -16.86 -0.03 13.09
C PRO A 327 -17.62 0.18 14.41
N TYR A 328 -16.94 0.10 15.56
CA TYR A 328 -17.56 0.17 16.89
C TYR A 328 -17.36 1.54 17.53
N ARG A 329 -16.18 2.12 17.37
CA ARG A 329 -15.78 3.39 18.03
C ARG A 329 -15.99 4.61 17.14
N GLY A 330 -16.29 4.41 15.86
CA GLY A 330 -16.37 5.46 14.86
C GLY A 330 -14.99 5.88 14.38
N VAL A 331 -14.86 7.12 13.91
CA VAL A 331 -13.55 7.64 13.48
C VAL A 331 -12.64 7.84 14.68
N ILE A 332 -11.50 7.17 14.65
CA ILE A 332 -10.41 7.35 15.60
C ILE A 332 -9.40 8.29 14.95
N VAL A 333 -9.09 9.36 15.67
CA VAL A 333 -8.26 10.46 15.18
C VAL A 333 -6.90 10.36 15.86
N TYR A 334 -5.83 10.37 15.07
CA TYR A 334 -4.46 10.50 15.55
C TYR A 334 -4.02 11.94 15.49
N PHE A 335 -3.58 12.45 16.63
CA PHE A 335 -3.28 13.86 16.79
C PHE A 335 -2.07 14.08 17.69
N ARG A 336 -1.45 15.25 17.49
CA ARG A 336 -0.41 15.78 18.38
C ARG A 336 -0.96 17.00 19.09
N VAL A 337 -0.85 17.04 20.42
CA VAL A 337 -1.16 18.25 21.18
C VAL A 337 -0.02 19.24 20.99
N MET A 338 -0.27 20.34 20.30
CA MET A 338 0.71 21.44 20.22
C MET A 338 0.65 22.28 21.49
N ASP A 339 -0.57 22.63 21.93
CA ASP A 339 -0.78 23.49 23.09
C ASP A 339 -1.93 23.01 23.97
N GLY A 340 -1.84 23.31 25.27
CA GLY A 340 -2.86 22.95 26.25
C GLY A 340 -2.87 21.47 26.65
N SER A 341 -4.04 20.97 27.02
CA SER A 341 -4.26 19.55 27.38
C SER A 341 -5.65 19.09 26.95
N VAL A 342 -5.84 17.80 26.73
CA VAL A 342 -7.14 17.18 26.44
C VAL A 342 -7.36 15.99 27.36
N LYS A 343 -8.55 15.89 27.95
CA LYS A 343 -8.93 14.78 28.84
C LYS A 343 -10.21 14.10 28.39
N GLU A 344 -10.41 12.89 28.88
CA GLU A 344 -11.68 12.18 28.73
C GLU A 344 -12.84 13.02 29.30
N GLY A 345 -13.94 13.10 28.55
CA GLY A 345 -15.13 13.88 28.88
C GLY A 345 -15.07 15.37 28.51
N ASP A 346 -13.97 15.88 27.97
CA ASP A 346 -13.93 17.25 27.45
C ASP A 346 -14.84 17.41 26.22
N SER A 347 -15.43 18.60 26.08
CA SER A 347 -16.10 19.00 24.84
C SER A 347 -15.08 19.68 23.92
N VAL A 348 -14.85 19.07 22.76
CA VAL A 348 -13.90 19.53 21.74
C VAL A 348 -14.62 19.99 20.48
N GLN A 349 -14.07 20.99 19.82
CA GLN A 349 -14.52 21.50 18.53
C GLN A 349 -13.42 21.30 17.48
N PHE A 350 -13.83 20.83 16.32
CA PHE A 350 -13.01 20.74 15.12
C PHE A 350 -13.12 22.08 14.38
N MET A 351 -12.00 22.79 14.19
CA MET A 351 -12.05 24.19 13.73
C MET A 351 -12.48 24.31 12.26
N ALA A 352 -12.10 23.37 11.39
CA ALA A 352 -12.47 23.40 9.97
C ALA A 352 -13.93 23.02 9.74
N SER A 353 -14.43 21.99 10.43
CA SER A 353 -15.84 21.55 10.30
C SER A 353 -16.81 22.35 11.17
N GLY A 354 -16.31 23.01 12.22
CA GLY A 354 -17.10 23.74 13.22
C GLY A 354 -17.92 22.84 14.15
N LYS A 355 -17.82 21.51 14.02
CA LYS A 355 -18.62 20.55 14.79
C LYS A 355 -18.01 20.30 16.18
N GLU A 356 -18.89 20.13 17.16
CA GLU A 356 -18.53 19.86 18.55
C GLU A 356 -18.81 18.39 18.89
N TYR A 357 -17.86 17.74 19.57
CA TYR A 357 -17.95 16.36 20.02
C TYR A 357 -17.54 16.26 21.49
N ILE A 358 -17.97 15.18 22.15
CA ILE A 358 -17.56 14.86 23.51
C ILE A 358 -16.50 13.76 23.40
N VAL A 359 -15.34 13.99 24.02
CA VAL A 359 -14.25 13.03 24.05
C VAL A 359 -14.68 11.82 24.88
N GLY A 360 -14.88 10.68 24.21
CA GLY A 360 -15.21 9.43 24.86
C GLY A 360 -13.97 8.71 25.39
N GLU A 361 -12.86 8.78 24.65
CA GLU A 361 -11.61 8.13 25.00
C GLU A 361 -10.42 8.90 24.44
N VAL A 362 -9.34 8.99 25.21
CA VAL A 362 -8.01 9.42 24.75
C VAL A 362 -6.97 8.38 25.13
N GLY A 363 -5.95 8.23 24.30
CA GLY A 363 -4.92 7.22 24.53
C GLY A 363 -3.61 7.50 23.80
N VAL A 364 -2.61 6.68 24.09
CA VAL A 364 -1.30 6.70 23.44
C VAL A 364 -1.09 5.38 22.70
N LEU A 365 -0.26 5.41 21.67
CA LEU A 365 0.11 4.23 20.89
C LEU A 365 1.43 3.69 21.41
N SER A 366 1.47 2.51 22.05
CA SER A 366 2.71 1.96 22.62
C SER A 366 2.75 0.43 22.62
N PRO A 367 2.96 -0.24 21.48
CA PRO A 367 2.62 0.13 20.09
C PRO A 367 1.14 -0.17 19.76
N GLY A 368 0.43 -0.86 20.64
CA GLY A 368 -1.03 -0.94 20.61
C GLY A 368 -1.66 0.28 21.26
N GLN A 369 -2.97 0.44 21.09
CA GLN A 369 -3.73 1.51 21.72
C GLN A 369 -3.85 1.26 23.23
N MET A 370 -3.37 2.22 24.03
CA MET A 370 -3.53 2.23 25.47
C MET A 370 -4.21 3.52 25.93
N GLN A 371 -5.34 3.37 26.61
CA GLN A 371 -6.11 4.49 27.14
C GLN A 371 -5.34 5.23 28.25
N VAL A 372 -5.35 6.56 28.18
CA VAL A 372 -4.86 7.46 29.23
C VAL A 372 -5.97 8.40 29.66
N LYS A 373 -5.79 9.08 30.80
CA LYS A 373 -6.82 10.01 31.31
C LYS A 373 -6.73 11.39 30.68
N GLU A 374 -5.51 11.84 30.38
CA GLU A 374 -5.21 13.18 29.89
C GLU A 374 -3.95 13.13 29.03
N LEU A 375 -3.93 13.93 27.97
CA LEU A 375 -2.78 14.18 27.12
C LEU A 375 -2.39 15.67 27.22
N TYR A 376 -1.09 15.93 27.29
CA TYR A 376 -0.52 17.26 27.44
C TYR A 376 0.21 17.75 26.18
N ALA A 377 0.54 19.04 26.14
CA ALA A 377 1.36 19.64 25.08
C ALA A 377 2.64 18.83 24.81
N GLY A 378 2.92 18.60 23.53
CA GLY A 378 4.02 17.78 23.03
C GLY A 378 3.72 16.29 22.91
N GLU A 379 2.62 15.79 23.46
CA GLU A 379 2.27 14.38 23.38
C GLU A 379 1.51 14.02 22.08
N VAL A 380 1.87 12.85 21.55
CA VAL A 380 1.17 12.19 20.44
C VAL A 380 0.24 11.13 20.99
N GLY A 381 -0.99 11.07 20.46
CA GLY A 381 -2.01 10.12 20.91
C GLY A 381 -3.17 9.96 19.94
N TYR A 382 -4.19 9.23 20.39
CA TYR A 382 -5.45 9.03 19.66
C TYR A 382 -6.65 9.51 20.47
N LEU A 383 -7.70 9.90 19.76
CA LEU A 383 -8.96 10.36 20.33
C LEU A 383 -10.12 9.64 19.64
N ALA A 384 -11.06 9.15 20.44
CA ALA A 384 -12.32 8.60 19.99
C ALA A 384 -13.46 9.41 20.61
N ALA A 385 -14.32 9.97 19.76
CA ALA A 385 -15.43 10.84 20.17
C ALA A 385 -16.76 10.47 19.48
N SER A 386 -16.92 9.18 19.12
CA SER A 386 -18.09 8.65 18.39
C SER A 386 -18.41 9.43 17.10
N ILE A 387 -17.36 9.87 16.42
CA ILE A 387 -17.45 10.62 15.17
C ILE A 387 -17.94 9.65 14.09
N ARG A 388 -19.02 10.01 13.40
CA ARG A 388 -19.66 9.13 12.40
C ARG A 388 -19.06 9.28 11.00
N SER A 389 -18.54 10.45 10.68
CA SER A 389 -18.03 10.78 9.34
C SER A 389 -16.58 11.21 9.42
N VAL A 390 -15.72 10.61 8.59
CA VAL A 390 -14.31 11.00 8.47
C VAL A 390 -14.17 12.41 7.92
N ALA A 391 -15.15 12.87 7.12
CA ALA A 391 -15.19 14.23 6.60
C ALA A 391 -15.29 15.32 7.70
N ASP A 392 -15.72 14.94 8.91
CA ASP A 392 -15.79 15.84 10.07
C ASP A 392 -14.46 15.96 10.81
N ALA A 393 -13.60 14.95 10.68
CA ALA A 393 -12.29 14.84 11.29
C ALA A 393 -11.19 14.85 10.22
N ARG A 394 -11.15 15.93 9.44
CA ARG A 394 -10.19 16.07 8.34
C ARG A 394 -8.77 16.09 8.87
N VAL A 395 -7.88 15.42 8.15
CA VAL A 395 -6.46 15.49 8.43
C VAL A 395 -5.96 16.91 8.15
N GLY A 396 -5.20 17.47 9.08
CA GLY A 396 -4.76 18.88 9.06
C GLY A 396 -5.70 19.83 9.77
N ASP A 397 -6.85 19.35 10.26
CA ASP A 397 -7.71 20.16 11.11
C ASP A 397 -7.10 20.33 12.52
N THR A 398 -7.50 21.41 13.17
CA THR A 398 -7.13 21.73 14.55
C THR A 398 -8.28 21.41 15.50
N ILE A 399 -8.00 20.60 16.50
CA ILE A 399 -8.91 20.32 17.61
C ILE A 399 -8.69 21.38 18.70
N THR A 400 -9.76 22.01 19.16
CA THR A 400 -9.75 22.94 20.30
C THR A 400 -10.85 22.61 21.32
N LYS A 401 -10.84 23.20 22.51
CA LYS A 401 -11.92 23.02 23.49
C LYS A 401 -13.07 23.96 23.19
N SER A 402 -14.32 23.48 23.30
CA SER A 402 -15.51 24.30 23.07
C SER A 402 -15.65 25.43 24.09
N THR A 403 -15.19 25.20 25.34
CA THR A 403 -15.26 26.17 26.45
C THR A 403 -14.19 27.26 26.38
N ARG A 404 -13.01 26.95 25.87
CA ARG A 404 -11.87 27.87 25.71
C ARG A 404 -11.26 27.66 24.32
N LYS A 405 -11.90 28.23 23.31
CA LYS A 405 -11.50 28.09 21.90
C LYS A 405 -10.17 28.78 21.65
N ALA A 406 -9.32 28.15 20.87
CA ALA A 406 -8.13 28.79 20.31
C ALA A 406 -8.53 29.90 19.34
N THR A 407 -7.75 30.98 19.30
CA THR A 407 -8.02 32.15 18.44
C THR A 407 -7.60 31.92 16.98
N GLN A 408 -6.62 31.06 16.74
CA GLN A 408 -6.09 30.74 15.41
C GLN A 408 -5.92 29.23 15.27
N ALA A 409 -6.36 28.70 14.13
CA ALA A 409 -6.07 27.33 13.73
C ALA A 409 -4.57 27.18 13.39
N LEU A 410 -4.06 25.96 13.52
CA LEU A 410 -2.74 25.62 13.03
C LEU A 410 -2.73 25.66 11.49
N PRO A 411 -1.58 25.92 10.85
CA PRO A 411 -1.46 25.74 9.40
C PRO A 411 -1.82 24.29 9.08
N GLY A 412 -2.96 24.12 8.38
CA GLY A 412 -3.44 22.81 7.97
C GLY A 412 -2.63 22.26 6.80
N TYR A 413 -2.99 21.06 6.34
CA TYR A 413 -2.35 20.46 5.18
C TYR A 413 -3.05 20.86 3.88
N GLU A 414 -2.31 20.87 2.78
CA GLU A 414 -2.89 20.98 1.44
C GLU A 414 -3.67 19.71 1.08
N GLU A 415 -4.83 19.86 0.43
CA GLU A 415 -5.61 18.70 0.02
C GLU A 415 -4.87 17.88 -1.04
N ALA A 416 -4.84 16.56 -0.84
CA ALA A 416 -4.29 15.60 -1.79
C ALA A 416 -5.12 15.63 -3.10
N THR A 417 -4.58 16.26 -4.15
CA THR A 417 -5.21 16.26 -5.47
C THR A 417 -4.80 15.02 -6.27
N PRO A 418 -5.73 14.18 -6.73
CA PRO A 418 -5.41 13.04 -7.59
C PRO A 418 -4.80 13.50 -8.92
N MET A 419 -3.70 12.85 -9.33
CA MET A 419 -3.01 13.17 -10.58
C MET A 419 -3.24 12.09 -11.65
N VAL A 420 -3.48 10.86 -11.23
CA VAL A 420 -3.65 9.70 -12.10
C VAL A 420 -5.06 9.16 -11.94
N PHE A 421 -5.74 8.88 -13.04
CA PHE A 421 -7.08 8.33 -13.02
C PHE A 421 -7.15 7.01 -13.78
N CYS A 422 -7.87 6.03 -13.25
CA CYS A 422 -8.18 4.80 -13.97
C CYS A 422 -9.64 4.40 -13.70
N GLY A 423 -10.27 3.78 -14.69
CA GLY A 423 -11.54 3.10 -14.52
C GLY A 423 -11.33 1.71 -13.91
N LEU A 424 -12.04 1.43 -12.83
CA LEU A 424 -12.16 0.14 -12.14
C LEU A 424 -13.52 -0.50 -12.43
N PHE A 425 -13.50 -1.67 -13.04
CA PHE A 425 -14.71 -2.41 -13.41
C PHE A 425 -14.68 -3.81 -12.81
N PRO A 426 -15.77 -4.31 -12.20
CA PRO A 426 -15.82 -5.70 -11.78
C PRO A 426 -15.95 -6.61 -13.00
N ILE A 427 -15.35 -7.81 -12.96
CA ILE A 427 -15.53 -8.81 -14.02
C ILE A 427 -16.99 -9.26 -14.10
N GLU A 428 -17.62 -9.43 -12.94
CA GLU A 428 -19.01 -9.86 -12.79
C GLU A 428 -19.88 -8.65 -12.42
N ALA A 429 -20.94 -8.40 -13.19
CA ALA A 429 -21.77 -7.20 -13.02
C ALA A 429 -22.55 -7.15 -11.69
N ASP A 430 -22.76 -8.29 -11.04
CA ASP A 430 -23.39 -8.42 -9.74
C ASP A 430 -22.49 -7.97 -8.58
N GLN A 431 -21.16 -7.87 -8.79
CA GLN A 431 -20.22 -7.35 -7.81
C GLN A 431 -20.15 -5.82 -7.77
N PHE A 432 -20.83 -5.10 -8.68
CA PHE A 432 -20.84 -3.64 -8.71
C PHE A 432 -21.27 -2.98 -7.38
N PRO A 433 -22.32 -3.45 -6.67
CA PRO A 433 -22.66 -2.92 -5.35
C PRO A 433 -21.57 -3.16 -4.31
N ASN A 434 -20.90 -4.32 -4.36
CA ASN A 434 -19.82 -4.66 -3.44
C ASN A 434 -18.59 -3.77 -3.70
N LEU A 435 -18.28 -3.49 -4.97
CA LEU A 435 -17.22 -2.55 -5.35
C LEU A 435 -17.51 -1.14 -4.83
N ARG A 436 -18.76 -0.68 -4.94
CA ARG A 436 -19.16 0.62 -4.38
C ARG A 436 -18.96 0.67 -2.86
N GLU A 437 -19.43 -0.34 -2.14
CA GLU A 437 -19.30 -0.40 -0.69
C GLU A 437 -17.82 -0.49 -0.26
N ALA A 438 -17.01 -1.23 -1.02
CA ALA A 438 -15.57 -1.33 -0.79
C ALA A 438 -14.87 0.01 -1.00
N LEU A 439 -15.16 0.73 -2.10
CA LEU A 439 -14.61 2.06 -2.36
C LEU A 439 -15.05 3.09 -1.32
N GLU A 440 -16.31 3.06 -0.89
CA GLU A 440 -16.83 3.91 0.20
C GLU A 440 -16.04 3.66 1.50
N LYS A 441 -15.80 2.40 1.87
CA LYS A 441 -14.99 2.05 3.05
C LYS A 441 -13.52 2.41 2.91
N LEU A 442 -12.95 2.28 1.71
CA LEU A 442 -11.54 2.56 1.46
C LEU A 442 -11.28 4.07 1.48
N GLN A 443 -12.16 4.87 0.91
CA GLN A 443 -12.12 6.34 0.96
C GLN A 443 -12.21 6.89 2.39
N LEU A 444 -12.89 6.20 3.31
CA LEU A 444 -12.88 6.59 4.73
C LEU A 444 -11.50 6.49 5.38
N ASN A 445 -10.61 5.65 4.86
CA ASN A 445 -9.26 5.50 5.39
C ASN A 445 -8.21 6.20 4.52
N ASP A 446 -8.55 6.50 3.28
CA ASP A 446 -7.67 7.12 2.30
C ASP A 446 -8.33 8.38 1.71
N ALA A 447 -7.93 9.53 2.26
CA ALA A 447 -8.47 10.82 1.85
C ALA A 447 -8.06 11.22 0.42
N ALA A 448 -7.04 10.57 -0.16
CA ALA A 448 -6.57 10.88 -1.50
C ALA A 448 -7.35 10.13 -2.60
N LEU A 449 -8.06 9.05 -2.23
CA LEU A 449 -8.89 8.30 -3.17
C LEU A 449 -10.19 9.06 -3.50
N GLN A 450 -10.33 9.46 -4.76
CA GLN A 450 -11.58 10.00 -5.29
C GLN A 450 -12.18 9.01 -6.28
N TYR A 451 -13.52 8.90 -6.33
CA TYR A 451 -14.16 8.05 -7.32
C TYR A 451 -15.50 8.62 -7.79
N GLU A 452 -15.83 8.34 -9.05
CA GLU A 452 -17.09 8.72 -9.69
C GLU A 452 -17.67 7.51 -10.44
N PRO A 453 -19.01 7.32 -10.46
CA PRO A 453 -19.61 6.22 -11.21
C PRO A 453 -19.38 6.40 -12.71
N GLU A 454 -18.94 5.33 -13.37
CA GLU A 454 -18.64 5.32 -14.80
C GLU A 454 -19.38 4.14 -15.46
N SER A 455 -19.88 4.34 -16.69
CA SER A 455 -20.45 3.26 -17.48
C SER A 455 -19.70 3.11 -18.80
N SER A 456 -19.36 1.87 -19.12
CA SER A 456 -18.67 1.47 -20.33
C SER A 456 -19.54 0.49 -21.12
N SER A 457 -19.59 0.65 -22.44
CA SER A 457 -20.30 -0.26 -23.33
C SER A 457 -19.70 -1.67 -23.35
N ALA A 458 -18.39 -1.79 -23.04
CA ALA A 458 -17.67 -3.06 -23.06
C ALA A 458 -17.55 -3.72 -21.68
N MET A 459 -17.34 -2.91 -20.62
CA MET A 459 -17.06 -3.42 -19.26
C MET A 459 -18.27 -3.28 -18.32
N GLY A 460 -19.37 -2.67 -18.77
CA GLY A 460 -20.55 -2.44 -17.94
C GLY A 460 -20.35 -1.29 -16.95
N PHE A 461 -20.91 -1.44 -15.76
CA PHE A 461 -20.86 -0.43 -14.70
C PHE A 461 -19.59 -0.56 -13.88
N GLY A 462 -18.91 0.54 -13.64
CA GLY A 462 -17.71 0.62 -12.81
C GLY A 462 -17.55 1.99 -12.19
N PHE A 463 -16.34 2.28 -11.75
CA PHE A 463 -15.99 3.54 -11.12
C PHE A 463 -14.71 4.10 -11.73
N ARG A 464 -14.74 5.38 -12.07
CA ARG A 464 -13.56 6.16 -12.39
C ARG A 464 -12.90 6.58 -11.09
N CYS A 465 -11.72 6.08 -10.79
CA CYS A 465 -11.00 6.36 -9.56
C CYS A 465 -9.77 7.25 -9.84
N GLY A 466 -9.52 8.20 -8.95
CA GLY A 466 -8.36 9.08 -8.95
C GLY A 466 -7.37 8.70 -7.83
N PHE A 467 -6.09 8.74 -8.15
CA PHE A 467 -4.95 8.34 -7.32
C PHE A 467 -3.85 9.41 -7.34
N LEU A 468 -3.03 9.47 -6.29
CA LEU A 468 -1.83 10.29 -6.22
C LEU A 468 -0.77 9.91 -7.27
N GLY A 469 -0.65 8.62 -7.56
CA GLY A 469 0.30 8.09 -8.54
C GLY A 469 0.06 6.61 -8.84
N LEU A 470 1.01 6.00 -9.54
CA LEU A 470 0.91 4.62 -10.03
C LEU A 470 0.98 3.59 -8.90
N LEU A 471 1.89 3.78 -7.94
CA LEU A 471 2.01 2.85 -6.81
C LEU A 471 0.75 2.92 -5.96
N HIS A 472 0.22 4.11 -5.73
CA HIS A 472 -1.04 4.29 -5.00
C HIS A 472 -2.20 3.56 -5.69
N MET A 473 -2.29 3.63 -7.03
CA MET A 473 -3.28 2.88 -7.81
C MET A 473 -3.14 1.36 -7.62
N GLU A 474 -1.92 0.82 -7.71
CA GLU A 474 -1.68 -0.62 -7.53
C GLU A 474 -2.03 -1.09 -6.13
N ILE A 475 -1.67 -0.31 -5.10
CA ILE A 475 -2.00 -0.61 -3.71
C ILE A 475 -3.51 -0.67 -3.52
N VAL A 476 -4.25 0.36 -3.98
CA VAL A 476 -5.71 0.38 -3.87
C VAL A 476 -6.34 -0.78 -4.63
N GLN A 477 -5.85 -1.10 -5.83
CA GLN A 477 -6.32 -2.24 -6.60
C GLN A 477 -6.12 -3.56 -5.82
N GLU A 478 -4.90 -3.85 -5.35
CA GLU A 478 -4.62 -5.09 -4.63
C GLU A 478 -5.40 -5.20 -3.32
N ARG A 479 -5.63 -4.06 -2.64
CA ARG A 479 -6.50 -4.03 -1.45
C ARG A 479 -7.94 -4.39 -1.77
N LEU A 480 -8.51 -3.84 -2.85
CA LEU A 480 -9.86 -4.19 -3.29
C LEU A 480 -9.96 -5.68 -3.67
N GLU A 481 -8.94 -6.23 -4.33
CA GLU A 481 -8.91 -7.63 -4.72
C GLU A 481 -8.76 -8.57 -3.52
N ARG A 482 -7.91 -8.25 -2.54
CA ARG A 482 -7.60 -9.12 -1.40
C ARG A 482 -8.53 -8.93 -0.21
N GLU A 483 -8.76 -7.69 0.22
CA GLU A 483 -9.55 -7.38 1.42
C GLU A 483 -11.05 -7.59 1.17
N TYR A 484 -11.52 -7.28 -0.04
CA TYR A 484 -12.94 -7.34 -0.41
C TYR A 484 -13.26 -8.49 -1.38
N ASN A 485 -12.26 -9.28 -1.77
CA ASN A 485 -12.41 -10.43 -2.66
C ASN A 485 -13.14 -10.08 -3.98
N LEU A 486 -12.78 -8.93 -4.56
CA LEU A 486 -13.33 -8.43 -5.82
C LEU A 486 -12.40 -8.80 -6.97
N ASN A 487 -12.95 -9.26 -8.09
CA ASN A 487 -12.15 -9.44 -9.29
C ASN A 487 -12.32 -8.20 -10.18
N LEU A 488 -11.25 -7.40 -10.27
CA LEU A 488 -11.30 -6.10 -10.93
C LEU A 488 -10.53 -6.07 -12.25
N ILE A 489 -11.02 -5.21 -13.13
CA ILE A 489 -10.46 -4.83 -14.41
C ILE A 489 -10.06 -3.36 -14.30
N THR A 490 -8.78 -3.07 -14.49
CA THR A 490 -8.26 -1.71 -14.61
C THR A 490 -8.09 -1.32 -16.08
N THR A 491 -8.57 -0.13 -16.43
CA THR A 491 -8.22 0.53 -17.69
C THR A 491 -6.82 1.13 -17.64
N ALA A 492 -6.29 1.54 -18.80
CA ALA A 492 -5.04 2.28 -18.84
C ALA A 492 -5.16 3.57 -18.00
N PRO A 493 -4.17 3.85 -17.13
CA PRO A 493 -4.17 5.07 -16.35
C PRO A 493 -4.07 6.28 -17.28
N SER A 494 -4.76 7.36 -16.92
CA SER A 494 -4.85 8.58 -17.73
C SER A 494 -4.80 9.82 -16.84
N VAL A 495 -4.44 10.94 -17.45
CA VAL A 495 -4.27 12.23 -16.78
C VAL A 495 -5.43 13.16 -17.10
N VAL A 496 -5.59 14.22 -16.30
CA VAL A 496 -6.58 15.26 -16.55
C VAL A 496 -6.04 16.24 -17.58
N TYR A 497 -6.69 16.33 -18.74
CA TYR A 497 -6.39 17.31 -19.78
C TYR A 497 -7.28 18.55 -19.61
N LYS A 498 -6.77 19.73 -19.94
CA LYS A 498 -7.56 20.97 -19.97
C LYS A 498 -7.86 21.34 -21.42
N VAL A 499 -9.13 21.38 -21.77
CA VAL A 499 -9.60 21.76 -23.10
C VAL A 499 -10.03 23.21 -23.07
N ILE A 500 -9.33 24.06 -23.82
CA ILE A 500 -9.76 25.44 -24.04
C ILE A 500 -10.72 25.43 -25.23
N CYS A 501 -11.98 25.73 -24.97
CA CYS A 501 -13.01 25.84 -26.00
C CYS A 501 -12.94 27.18 -26.74
N ASN A 502 -13.59 27.29 -27.89
CA ASN A 502 -13.64 28.52 -28.69
C ASN A 502 -14.31 29.69 -27.95
N ASP A 503 -15.14 29.41 -26.96
CA ASP A 503 -15.76 30.38 -26.05
C ASP A 503 -14.87 30.78 -24.87
N ASN A 504 -13.60 30.33 -24.86
CA ASN A 504 -12.63 30.45 -23.76
C ASN A 504 -13.07 29.78 -22.45
N SER A 505 -14.09 28.91 -22.46
CA SER A 505 -14.35 28.03 -21.32
C SER A 505 -13.26 26.95 -21.24
N VAL A 506 -12.86 26.62 -20.01
CA VAL A 506 -11.90 25.52 -19.74
C VAL A 506 -12.72 24.32 -19.27
N VAL A 507 -12.62 23.22 -20.01
CA VAL A 507 -13.25 21.95 -19.65
C VAL A 507 -12.14 20.98 -19.24
N GLU A 508 -12.21 20.47 -18.02
CA GLU A 508 -11.33 19.41 -17.56
C GLU A 508 -11.84 18.06 -18.06
N CYS A 509 -10.98 17.32 -18.74
CA CYS A 509 -11.31 16.05 -19.38
C CYS A 509 -10.36 14.98 -18.85
N SER A 510 -10.88 14.09 -18.00
CA SER A 510 -10.18 12.88 -17.57
C SER A 510 -10.47 11.69 -18.48
N ASN A 511 -11.66 11.65 -19.10
CA ASN A 511 -12.07 10.60 -20.03
C ASN A 511 -12.07 11.12 -21.50
N PRO A 512 -11.46 10.38 -22.45
CA PRO A 512 -11.52 10.69 -23.89
C PRO A 512 -12.92 10.91 -24.47
N SER A 513 -13.95 10.31 -23.86
CA SER A 513 -15.35 10.41 -24.25
C SER A 513 -15.96 11.78 -23.91
N GLN A 514 -15.49 12.44 -22.85
CA GLN A 514 -15.94 13.77 -22.43
C GLN A 514 -15.35 14.90 -23.29
N LEU A 515 -14.37 14.55 -24.13
CA LEU A 515 -13.59 15.52 -24.90
C LEU A 515 -14.49 16.19 -25.96
N PRO A 516 -14.70 17.53 -25.91
CA PRO A 516 -15.64 18.26 -26.79
C PRO A 516 -15.40 18.01 -28.28
N ASP A 517 -16.34 18.26 -29.18
CA ASP A 517 -16.09 18.06 -30.63
C ASP A 517 -14.87 18.86 -31.14
N PRO A 518 -14.07 18.34 -32.10
CA PRO A 518 -12.89 19.04 -32.63
C PRO A 518 -13.17 20.48 -33.09
N GLY A 519 -14.36 20.75 -33.64
CA GLY A 519 -14.74 22.09 -34.10
C GLY A 519 -14.99 23.11 -32.98
N LYS A 520 -15.14 22.67 -31.72
CA LYS A 520 -15.33 23.52 -30.54
C LYS A 520 -14.03 23.74 -29.77
N ARG A 521 -12.95 23.02 -30.10
CA ARG A 521 -11.66 23.08 -29.43
C ARG A 521 -10.80 24.18 -30.04
N LYS A 522 -10.22 25.00 -29.17
CA LYS A 522 -9.17 25.96 -29.53
C LYS A 522 -7.80 25.36 -29.28
N ALA A 523 -7.58 24.85 -28.07
CA ALA A 523 -6.32 24.28 -27.62
C ALA A 523 -6.55 23.14 -26.62
N LEU A 524 -5.59 22.22 -26.55
CA LEU A 524 -5.54 21.14 -25.56
C LEU A 524 -4.27 21.31 -24.73
N GLU A 525 -4.43 21.36 -23.42
CA GLU A 525 -3.31 21.41 -22.49
C GLU A 525 -3.18 20.08 -21.74
N GLU A 526 -1.95 19.59 -21.64
CA GLU A 526 -1.60 18.44 -20.79
C GLU A 526 -0.76 18.90 -19.59
N PRO A 527 -0.84 18.17 -18.46
CA PRO A 527 0.00 18.42 -17.31
C PRO A 527 1.46 18.03 -17.59
N PHE A 528 2.38 18.92 -17.27
CA PHE A 528 3.82 18.72 -17.33
C PHE A 528 4.41 18.56 -15.93
N ILE A 529 5.32 17.60 -15.81
CA ILE A 529 6.09 17.36 -14.60
C ILE A 529 7.57 17.61 -14.85
N LYS A 530 8.26 18.09 -13.82
CA LYS A 530 9.72 18.11 -13.71
C LYS A 530 10.12 16.80 -13.06
N ILE A 531 10.88 15.98 -13.77
CA ILE A 531 11.46 14.74 -13.26
C ILE A 531 12.95 14.98 -12.98
N ASP A 532 13.35 14.67 -11.75
CA ASP A 532 14.72 14.65 -11.29
C ASP A 532 15.16 13.18 -11.16
N MET A 533 16.07 12.74 -12.03
CA MET A 533 16.60 11.39 -12.05
C MET A 533 18.03 11.38 -11.52
N ILE A 534 18.34 10.54 -10.53
CA ILE A 534 19.71 10.34 -10.06
C ILE A 534 20.20 9.00 -10.58
N THR A 535 21.37 9.00 -11.20
CA THR A 535 21.91 7.80 -11.85
C THR A 535 23.44 7.78 -11.86
N PRO A 536 24.07 6.59 -11.85
CA PRO A 536 25.49 6.47 -12.15
C PRO A 536 25.84 6.95 -13.57
N LYS A 537 27.07 7.44 -13.75
CA LYS A 537 27.56 7.95 -15.05
C LYS A 537 27.37 7.00 -16.23
N GLU A 538 27.43 5.69 -15.97
CA GLU A 538 27.29 4.63 -16.98
C GLU A 538 25.91 4.59 -17.65
N TYR A 539 24.85 5.00 -16.94
CA TYR A 539 23.46 4.86 -17.39
C TYR A 539 22.85 6.18 -17.89
N ILE A 540 23.62 7.27 -17.93
CA ILE A 540 23.15 8.58 -18.39
C ILE A 540 22.59 8.49 -19.82
N GLY A 541 23.34 7.91 -20.76
CA GLY A 541 22.94 7.81 -22.18
C GLY A 541 21.58 7.13 -22.36
N PRO A 542 21.39 5.88 -21.89
CA PRO A 542 20.11 5.17 -21.98
C PRO A 542 18.91 5.89 -21.34
N LEU A 543 19.14 6.64 -20.25
CA LEU A 543 18.09 7.40 -19.56
C LEU A 543 17.74 8.71 -20.27
N MET A 544 18.74 9.38 -20.86
CA MET A 544 18.49 10.54 -21.73
C MET A 544 17.67 10.14 -22.97
N GLU A 545 17.97 8.99 -23.58
CA GLU A 545 17.19 8.42 -24.68
C GLU A 545 15.75 8.14 -24.25
N LEU A 546 15.55 7.48 -23.09
CA LEU A 546 14.21 7.22 -22.53
C LEU A 546 13.40 8.51 -22.33
N ALA A 547 14.01 9.53 -21.72
CA ALA A 547 13.33 10.80 -21.49
C ALA A 547 12.97 11.50 -22.82
N GLN A 548 13.86 11.47 -23.82
CA GLN A 548 13.62 12.09 -25.13
C GLN A 548 12.54 11.36 -25.94
N ASP A 549 12.51 10.02 -25.93
CA ASP A 549 11.44 9.20 -26.54
C ASP A 549 10.05 9.53 -25.96
N ARG A 550 10.04 10.02 -24.72
CA ARG A 550 8.85 10.39 -23.94
C ARG A 550 8.56 11.89 -24.00
N ARG A 551 9.07 12.58 -25.02
CA ARG A 551 8.89 14.03 -25.26
C ARG A 551 9.46 14.91 -24.15
N GLY A 552 10.46 14.41 -23.43
CA GLY A 552 11.15 15.11 -22.36
C GLY A 552 12.04 16.23 -22.87
N ILE A 553 11.88 17.41 -22.29
CA ILE A 553 12.69 18.59 -22.52
C ILE A 553 13.82 18.59 -21.49
N PHE A 554 15.05 18.42 -21.95
CA PHE A 554 16.23 18.52 -21.09
C PHE A 554 16.35 19.92 -20.49
N LYS A 555 16.57 19.99 -19.18
CA LYS A 555 16.81 21.25 -18.47
C LYS A 555 18.24 21.36 -18.02
N GLU A 556 18.68 20.39 -17.23
CA GLU A 556 19.95 20.48 -16.55
C GLU A 556 20.52 19.09 -16.28
N MET A 557 21.85 19.01 -16.28
CA MET A 557 22.59 17.86 -15.78
C MET A 557 23.63 18.37 -14.80
N LYS A 558 23.61 17.83 -13.57
CA LYS A 558 24.62 18.12 -12.54
C LYS A 558 25.34 16.84 -12.20
N TYR A 559 26.67 16.88 -12.19
CA TYR A 559 27.44 15.80 -11.58
C TYR A 559 27.41 16.01 -10.07
N ILE A 560 26.82 15.03 -9.39
CA ILE A 560 26.71 15.00 -7.93
C ILE A 560 28.06 14.62 -7.35
N THR A 561 28.66 13.55 -7.87
CA THR A 561 30.01 13.08 -7.53
C THR A 561 30.75 12.67 -8.79
N GLU A 562 32.01 12.22 -8.65
CA GLU A 562 32.74 11.61 -9.75
C GLU A 562 32.04 10.38 -10.35
N GLY A 563 31.10 9.74 -9.64
CA GLY A 563 30.38 8.56 -10.11
C GLY A 563 28.91 8.76 -10.45
N ARG A 564 28.26 9.83 -9.96
CA ARG A 564 26.81 10.04 -10.05
C ARG A 564 26.43 11.36 -10.71
N ALA A 565 25.32 11.35 -11.43
CA ALA A 565 24.74 12.53 -12.05
C ALA A 565 23.25 12.64 -11.74
N SER A 566 22.80 13.87 -11.56
CA SER A 566 21.39 14.27 -11.56
C SER A 566 21.02 14.76 -12.97
N LEU A 567 19.95 14.22 -13.52
CA LEU A 567 19.36 14.60 -14.80
C LEU A 567 17.98 15.20 -14.55
N VAL A 568 17.79 16.44 -14.97
CA VAL A 568 16.53 17.17 -14.82
C VAL A 568 15.86 17.31 -16.18
N TYR A 569 14.65 16.76 -16.28
CA TYR A 569 13.81 16.81 -17.48
C TYR A 569 12.43 17.34 -17.15
N GLU A 570 11.79 18.00 -18.11
CA GLU A 570 10.35 18.24 -18.07
C GLU A 570 9.66 17.37 -19.11
N LEU A 571 8.71 16.54 -18.70
CA LEU A 571 7.92 15.72 -19.61
C LEU A 571 6.43 15.77 -19.29
N PRO A 572 5.56 15.46 -20.27
CA PRO A 572 4.14 15.28 -20.02
C PRO A 572 3.87 14.13 -19.04
N LEU A 573 3.00 14.37 -18.05
CA LEU A 573 2.62 13.35 -17.06
C LEU A 573 2.03 12.10 -17.74
N GLY A 574 1.27 12.28 -18.82
CA GLY A 574 0.66 11.17 -19.56
C GLY A 574 1.68 10.19 -20.17
N GLU A 575 2.90 10.65 -20.45
CA GLU A 575 3.99 9.79 -20.94
C GLU A 575 4.75 9.09 -19.81
N MET A 576 4.68 9.63 -18.59
CA MET A 576 5.30 9.03 -17.40
C MET A 576 4.43 7.91 -16.82
N VAL A 577 3.11 8.10 -16.83
CA VAL A 577 2.11 7.21 -16.25
C VAL A 577 2.00 5.85 -16.95
N GLY A 578 2.57 5.70 -18.14
CA GLY A 578 2.73 4.41 -18.82
C GLY A 578 3.85 3.56 -18.20
N ASP A 579 4.76 3.07 -19.04
CA ASP A 579 5.86 2.17 -18.63
C ASP A 579 7.15 2.88 -18.18
N PHE A 580 7.13 4.20 -17.95
CA PHE A 580 8.36 4.99 -17.75
C PHE A 580 9.21 4.49 -16.58
N PHE A 581 8.58 4.18 -15.45
CA PHE A 581 9.26 3.70 -14.25
C PHE A 581 9.90 2.32 -14.45
N ASP A 582 9.19 1.41 -15.14
CA ASP A 582 9.69 0.07 -15.44
C ASP A 582 10.86 0.13 -16.43
N GLN A 583 10.77 0.99 -17.45
CA GLN A 583 11.85 1.23 -18.40
C GLN A 583 13.07 1.86 -17.73
N LEU A 584 12.85 2.82 -16.82
CA LEU A 584 13.92 3.47 -16.07
C LEU A 584 14.70 2.42 -15.26
N LYS A 585 14.00 1.61 -14.46
CA LYS A 585 14.61 0.53 -13.68
C LYS A 585 15.30 -0.50 -14.55
N SER A 586 14.69 -0.92 -15.65
CA SER A 586 15.27 -1.92 -16.56
C SER A 586 16.57 -1.41 -17.20
N ARG A 587 16.55 -0.19 -17.75
CA ARG A 587 17.72 0.43 -18.41
C ARG A 587 18.84 0.76 -17.44
N SER A 588 18.51 1.08 -16.19
CA SER A 588 19.49 1.39 -15.14
C SER A 588 19.89 0.18 -14.30
N LYS A 589 19.37 -1.03 -14.57
CA LYS A 589 19.48 -2.21 -13.68
C LYS A 589 19.07 -1.93 -12.22
N GLY A 590 18.13 -1.02 -12.02
CA GLY A 590 17.64 -0.58 -10.71
C GLY A 590 18.51 0.46 -10.00
N TYR A 591 19.62 0.93 -10.59
CA TYR A 591 20.49 1.94 -9.97
C TYR A 591 20.03 3.39 -10.14
N ALA A 592 18.99 3.65 -10.94
CA ALA A 592 18.46 4.98 -11.10
C ALA A 592 17.26 5.16 -10.19
N SER A 593 17.24 6.27 -9.47
CA SER A 593 16.09 6.75 -8.72
C SER A 593 15.49 7.95 -9.43
N MET A 594 14.19 8.16 -9.26
CA MET A 594 13.48 9.29 -9.84
C MET A 594 12.55 9.92 -8.82
N GLU A 595 12.39 11.23 -8.95
CA GLU A 595 11.39 12.03 -8.26
C GLU A 595 10.73 12.95 -9.30
N TYR A 596 9.46 13.32 -9.08
CA TYR A 596 8.79 14.26 -9.97
C TYR A 596 7.94 15.27 -9.20
N SER A 597 7.83 16.48 -9.75
CA SER A 597 6.98 17.55 -9.26
C SER A 597 6.17 18.17 -10.40
N LEU A 598 4.95 18.62 -10.11
CA LEU A 598 4.09 19.24 -11.12
C LEU A 598 4.57 20.67 -11.41
N VAL A 599 4.78 20.98 -12.70
CA VAL A 599 5.19 22.33 -13.14
C VAL A 599 3.99 23.15 -13.61
N GLY A 600 2.95 22.48 -14.14
CA GLY A 600 1.73 23.12 -14.62
C GLY A 600 1.23 22.52 -15.93
N TYR A 601 0.27 23.21 -16.55
CA TYR A 601 -0.34 22.80 -17.82
C TYR A 601 0.35 23.48 -19.00
N ARG A 602 0.51 22.76 -20.10
CA ARG A 602 1.04 23.32 -21.36
C ARG A 602 0.25 22.84 -22.55
N GLU A 603 0.09 23.73 -23.52
CA GLU A 603 -0.55 23.42 -24.80
C GLU A 603 0.30 22.43 -25.62
N SER A 604 -0.36 21.37 -26.12
CA SER A 604 0.26 20.29 -26.89
C SER A 604 -0.63 19.84 -28.06
N ASP A 605 -0.03 19.33 -29.15
CA ASP A 605 -0.76 18.83 -30.33
C ASP A 605 -1.32 17.41 -30.08
N LEU A 606 -2.36 17.37 -29.24
CA LEU A 606 -3.04 16.15 -28.84
C LEU A 606 -4.21 15.84 -29.77
N VAL A 607 -4.35 14.56 -30.10
CA VAL A 607 -5.44 14.04 -30.93
C VAL A 607 -6.16 12.91 -30.23
N ARG A 608 -7.49 12.85 -30.39
CA ARG A 608 -8.29 11.69 -30.00
C ARG A 608 -8.15 10.62 -31.07
N LEU A 609 -7.64 9.47 -30.69
CA LEU A 609 -7.50 8.28 -31.50
C LEU A 609 -8.68 7.35 -31.21
N ASP A 610 -9.53 7.14 -32.21
CA ASP A 610 -10.69 6.24 -32.12
C ASP A 610 -10.39 4.92 -32.86
N ILE A 611 -10.89 3.80 -32.32
CA ILE A 611 -10.83 2.50 -32.97
C ILE A 611 -12.21 2.13 -33.51
N LEU A 612 -12.28 1.80 -34.81
CA LEU A 612 -13.47 1.32 -35.48
C LEU A 612 -13.35 -0.16 -35.81
N ILE A 613 -14.37 -0.92 -35.46
CA ILE A 613 -14.51 -2.34 -35.82
C ILE A 613 -15.73 -2.47 -36.71
N ASN A 614 -15.51 -2.91 -37.95
CA ASN A 614 -16.57 -2.98 -38.97
C ASN A 614 -17.36 -1.66 -39.18
N GLY A 615 -16.73 -0.52 -38.89
CA GLY A 615 -17.32 0.82 -39.03
C GLY A 615 -18.08 1.33 -37.79
N GLU A 616 -18.20 0.52 -36.73
CA GLU A 616 -18.71 0.97 -35.43
C GLU A 616 -17.54 1.42 -34.55
N VAL A 617 -17.66 2.61 -33.93
CA VAL A 617 -16.66 3.15 -33.01
C VAL A 617 -16.74 2.40 -31.68
N VAL A 618 -15.59 2.01 -31.16
CA VAL A 618 -15.44 1.36 -29.86
C VAL A 618 -14.89 2.38 -28.87
N ASP A 619 -15.78 3.18 -28.27
CA ASP A 619 -15.42 4.28 -27.35
C ASP A 619 -14.46 3.86 -26.22
N PRO A 620 -14.58 2.67 -25.60
CA PRO A 620 -13.67 2.25 -24.54
C PRO A 620 -12.20 2.06 -24.95
N LEU A 621 -11.88 1.98 -26.25
CA LEU A 621 -10.51 1.96 -26.79
C LEU A 621 -10.06 3.33 -27.31
N ALA A 622 -10.88 4.37 -27.13
CA ALA A 622 -10.50 5.71 -27.52
C ALA A 622 -9.42 6.22 -26.57
N THR A 623 -8.34 6.74 -27.14
CA THR A 623 -7.19 7.24 -26.38
C THR A 623 -6.82 8.65 -26.84
N ILE A 624 -6.24 9.44 -25.92
CA ILE A 624 -5.68 10.76 -26.25
C ILE A 624 -4.18 10.56 -26.38
N VAL A 625 -3.65 10.88 -27.56
CA VAL A 625 -2.24 10.68 -27.89
C VAL A 625 -1.68 11.90 -28.58
N HIS A 626 -0.37 12.11 -28.47
CA HIS A 626 0.32 13.11 -29.29
C HIS A 626 0.24 12.73 -30.77
N ARG A 627 0.08 13.73 -31.65
CA ARG A 627 -0.08 13.50 -33.10
C ARG A 627 1.02 12.63 -33.70
N ASP A 628 2.27 12.81 -33.27
CA ASP A 628 3.42 12.05 -33.79
C ASP A 628 3.36 10.55 -33.46
N LYS A 629 2.84 10.20 -32.26
CA LYS A 629 2.72 8.80 -31.83
C LYS A 629 1.46 8.12 -32.35
N ALA A 630 0.47 8.88 -32.80
CA ALA A 630 -0.85 8.37 -33.16
C ALA A 630 -0.80 7.22 -34.18
N TYR A 631 0.06 7.29 -35.20
CA TYR A 631 0.19 6.21 -36.19
C TYR A 631 0.73 4.91 -35.57
N HIS A 632 1.77 5.00 -34.74
CA HIS A 632 2.41 3.85 -34.12
C HIS A 632 1.46 3.15 -33.13
N VAL A 633 0.82 3.94 -32.26
CA VAL A 633 -0.18 3.44 -31.30
C VAL A 633 -1.37 2.82 -32.03
N GLY A 634 -1.94 3.52 -33.01
CA GLY A 634 -3.08 3.00 -33.79
C GLY A 634 -2.75 1.71 -34.54
N ARG A 635 -1.52 1.58 -35.07
CA ARG A 635 -1.07 0.34 -35.72
C ARG A 635 -0.90 -0.81 -34.74
N ALA A 636 -0.34 -0.56 -33.56
CA ALA A 636 -0.19 -1.57 -32.51
C ALA A 636 -1.56 -2.11 -32.07
N LEU A 637 -2.51 -1.21 -31.76
CA LEU A 637 -3.87 -1.58 -31.35
C LEU A 637 -4.61 -2.38 -32.43
N THR A 638 -4.60 -1.90 -33.67
CA THR A 638 -5.29 -2.57 -34.79
C THR A 638 -4.68 -3.94 -35.12
N SER A 639 -3.35 -4.07 -35.05
CA SER A 639 -2.66 -5.35 -35.24
C SER A 639 -3.04 -6.38 -34.18
N LYS A 640 -3.17 -5.95 -32.92
CA LYS A 640 -3.48 -6.87 -31.83
C LYS A 640 -4.95 -7.29 -31.80
N LEU A 641 -5.86 -6.36 -32.06
CA LEU A 641 -7.29 -6.68 -32.23
C LEU A 641 -7.51 -7.72 -33.34
N LYS A 642 -6.72 -7.70 -34.42
CA LYS A 642 -6.78 -8.70 -35.50
C LYS A 642 -6.42 -10.12 -35.03
N GLU A 643 -5.51 -10.25 -34.08
CA GLU A 643 -5.10 -11.54 -33.52
C GLU A 643 -6.15 -12.11 -32.56
N LEU A 644 -6.80 -11.24 -31.78
CA LEU A 644 -7.70 -11.61 -30.69
C LEU A 644 -9.14 -11.81 -31.15
N ILE A 645 -9.60 -11.05 -32.15
CA ILE A 645 -10.98 -11.16 -32.64
C ILE A 645 -11.12 -12.42 -33.51
N PRO A 646 -12.10 -13.30 -33.21
CA PRO A 646 -12.31 -14.53 -33.97
C PRO A 646 -12.73 -14.24 -35.41
N ARG A 647 -12.28 -15.10 -36.33
CA ARG A 647 -12.59 -14.97 -37.76
C ARG A 647 -14.07 -15.24 -38.02
N GLN A 648 -14.73 -14.29 -38.70
CA GLN A 648 -16.11 -14.44 -39.17
C GLN A 648 -16.18 -14.90 -40.63
N LEU A 649 -17.37 -15.23 -41.14
CA LEU A 649 -17.59 -15.64 -42.53
C LEU A 649 -17.34 -14.51 -43.55
N PHE A 650 -17.28 -13.26 -43.10
CA PHE A 650 -17.00 -12.06 -43.89
C PHE A 650 -15.73 -11.36 -43.39
N LYS A 651 -15.19 -10.45 -44.22
CA LYS A 651 -13.98 -9.68 -43.90
C LYS A 651 -14.35 -8.57 -42.93
N ILE A 652 -13.66 -8.50 -41.80
CA ILE A 652 -13.85 -7.47 -40.77
C ILE A 652 -12.70 -6.47 -40.89
N PRO A 653 -12.95 -5.21 -41.28
CA PRO A 653 -11.95 -4.15 -41.18
C PRO A 653 -11.85 -3.66 -39.73
N ILE A 654 -10.62 -3.50 -39.26
CA ILE A 654 -10.28 -2.83 -37.99
C ILE A 654 -9.49 -1.59 -38.38
N GLN A 655 -9.92 -0.42 -37.93
CA GLN A 655 -9.37 0.87 -38.34
C GLN A 655 -9.09 1.73 -37.12
N ALA A 656 -7.96 2.42 -37.13
CA ALA A 656 -7.69 3.50 -36.19
C ALA A 656 -7.87 4.83 -36.93
N THR A 657 -8.62 5.76 -36.35
CA THR A 657 -8.99 7.03 -36.96
C THR A 657 -8.69 8.21 -36.04
N ILE A 658 -8.38 9.35 -36.67
CA ILE A 658 -8.39 10.66 -36.02
C ILE A 658 -9.53 11.44 -36.67
N GLY A 659 -10.65 11.58 -35.95
CA GLY A 659 -11.90 12.08 -36.54
C GLY A 659 -12.33 11.22 -37.73
N ALA A 660 -12.45 11.84 -38.91
CA ALA A 660 -12.85 11.11 -40.13
C ALA A 660 -11.68 10.41 -40.87
N LYS A 661 -10.43 10.70 -40.51
CA LYS A 661 -9.26 10.22 -41.25
C LYS A 661 -8.78 8.90 -40.67
N VAL A 662 -8.75 7.84 -41.49
CA VAL A 662 -8.12 6.55 -41.13
C VAL A 662 -6.60 6.69 -41.20
N ILE A 663 -5.92 6.42 -40.09
CA ILE A 663 -4.44 6.46 -40.00
C ILE A 663 -3.80 5.08 -40.13
N ALA A 664 -4.44 4.05 -39.57
CA ALA A 664 -3.99 2.67 -39.63
C ALA A 664 -5.21 1.77 -39.91
N SER A 665 -5.02 0.73 -40.70
CA SER A 665 -6.08 -0.23 -41.00
C SER A 665 -5.52 -1.63 -41.14
N GLU A 666 -6.14 -2.55 -40.42
CA GLU A 666 -5.92 -3.98 -40.50
C GLU A 666 -7.23 -4.68 -40.87
N ALA A 667 -7.15 -5.94 -41.30
CA ALA A 667 -8.35 -6.70 -41.59
C ALA A 667 -8.24 -8.17 -41.23
N ILE A 668 -9.29 -8.69 -40.61
CA ILE A 668 -9.44 -10.11 -40.32
C ILE A 668 -9.92 -10.82 -41.60
N SER A 669 -9.17 -11.84 -42.00
CA SER A 669 -9.50 -12.63 -43.17
C SER A 669 -10.77 -13.47 -42.95
N PRO A 670 -11.70 -13.53 -43.91
CA PRO A 670 -12.94 -14.27 -43.77
C PRO A 670 -12.68 -15.77 -43.72
N MET A 671 -13.41 -16.48 -42.86
CA MET A 671 -13.48 -17.93 -42.88
C MET A 671 -14.11 -18.39 -44.21
N ARG A 672 -13.49 -19.38 -44.85
CA ARG A 672 -13.95 -19.95 -46.12
C ARG A 672 -14.45 -21.36 -45.85
N LYS A 673 -15.76 -21.57 -45.94
CA LYS A 673 -16.33 -22.91 -46.07
C LYS A 673 -16.09 -23.39 -47.49
N ASP A 674 -15.47 -24.55 -47.66
CA ASP A 674 -15.31 -25.14 -48.99
C ASP A 674 -16.65 -25.68 -49.49
N VAL A 675 -17.34 -24.85 -50.28
CA VAL A 675 -18.61 -25.20 -50.94
C VAL A 675 -18.40 -26.14 -52.14
N LEU A 676 -17.17 -26.31 -52.61
CA LEU A 676 -16.84 -27.16 -53.76
C LEU A 676 -16.52 -28.60 -53.34
N ALA A 677 -16.32 -28.88 -52.04
CA ALA A 677 -16.02 -30.22 -51.52
C ALA A 677 -17.04 -31.30 -51.94
N LYS A 678 -18.31 -30.93 -52.18
CA LYS A 678 -19.38 -31.85 -52.64
C LYS A 678 -19.49 -31.94 -54.17
N CYS A 679 -18.68 -31.20 -54.92
CA CYS A 679 -18.72 -31.16 -56.38
C CYS A 679 -17.72 -32.16 -56.97
N TYR A 680 -18.15 -33.41 -57.16
CA TYR A 680 -17.39 -34.43 -57.88
C TYR A 680 -17.67 -34.30 -59.38
N GLY A 681 -16.83 -33.53 -60.10
CA GLY A 681 -16.93 -33.38 -61.56
C GLY A 681 -16.39 -32.07 -62.18
N GLY A 682 -16.38 -32.03 -63.51
CA GLY A 682 -15.89 -30.91 -64.34
C GLY A 682 -16.92 -29.81 -64.64
N ASP A 683 -18.13 -29.88 -64.09
CA ASP A 683 -19.21 -28.90 -64.35
C ASP A 683 -18.89 -27.53 -63.70
N ILE A 684 -18.29 -26.65 -64.51
CA ILE A 684 -17.91 -25.27 -64.13
C ILE A 684 -19.13 -24.44 -63.75
N THR A 685 -20.27 -24.68 -64.39
CA THR A 685 -21.54 -23.96 -64.16
C THR A 685 -22.06 -24.18 -62.74
N ARG A 686 -22.02 -25.42 -62.25
CA ARG A 686 -22.40 -25.76 -60.86
C ARG A 686 -21.46 -25.13 -59.84
N LYS A 687 -20.15 -25.15 -60.11
CA LYS A 687 -19.13 -24.49 -59.25
C LYS A 687 -19.36 -22.98 -59.16
N LYS A 688 -19.57 -22.31 -60.31
CA LYS A 688 -19.88 -20.87 -60.37
C LYS A 688 -21.14 -20.50 -59.59
N LYS A 689 -22.21 -21.29 -59.70
CA LYS A 689 -23.49 -21.05 -58.99
C LYS A 689 -23.35 -21.17 -57.46
N LEU A 690 -22.50 -22.08 -56.97
CA LEU A 690 -22.23 -22.20 -55.53
C LEU A 690 -21.36 -21.05 -55.01
N LEU A 691 -20.36 -20.64 -55.79
CA LEU A 691 -19.51 -19.49 -55.47
C LEU A 691 -20.30 -18.18 -55.48
N SER A 692 -21.22 -17.98 -56.44
CA SER A 692 -22.06 -16.78 -56.49
C SER A 692 -23.00 -16.70 -55.29
N LYS A 693 -23.66 -17.81 -54.93
CA LYS A 693 -24.48 -17.90 -53.70
C LYS A 693 -23.67 -17.63 -52.44
N GLN A 694 -22.43 -18.14 -52.35
CA GLN A 694 -21.56 -17.88 -51.21
C GLN A 694 -21.16 -16.39 -51.14
N ALA A 695 -20.85 -15.77 -52.28
CA ALA A 695 -20.48 -14.36 -52.35
C ALA A 695 -21.64 -13.43 -51.95
N GLU A 696 -22.86 -13.68 -52.47
CA GLU A 696 -24.07 -12.95 -52.09
C GLU A 696 -24.39 -13.12 -50.60
N GLY A 697 -24.30 -14.34 -50.09
CA GLY A 697 -24.48 -14.63 -48.67
C GLY A 697 -23.49 -13.85 -47.80
N LYS A 698 -22.21 -13.82 -48.17
CA LYS A 698 -21.19 -13.03 -47.47
C LYS A 698 -21.43 -11.53 -47.55
N LYS A 699 -21.90 -11.01 -48.69
CA LYS A 699 -22.23 -9.60 -48.86
C LYS A 699 -23.40 -9.19 -47.96
N ARG A 700 -24.43 -10.04 -47.87
CA ARG A 700 -25.58 -9.84 -46.97
C ARG A 700 -25.16 -9.91 -45.50
N MET A 701 -24.33 -10.89 -45.13
CA MET A 701 -23.79 -11.00 -43.77
C MET A 701 -22.92 -9.81 -43.39
N LYS A 702 -22.15 -9.23 -44.32
CA LYS A 702 -21.36 -8.01 -44.04
C LYS A 702 -22.24 -6.79 -43.73
N ALA A 703 -23.36 -6.62 -44.43
CA ALA A 703 -24.22 -5.45 -44.29
C ALA A 703 -25.05 -5.44 -42.99
N VAL A 704 -25.32 -6.62 -42.42
CA VAL A 704 -26.19 -6.79 -41.24
C VAL A 704 -25.40 -7.31 -40.02
N GLY A 705 -24.22 -7.87 -40.24
CA GLY A 705 -23.42 -8.49 -39.19
C GLY A 705 -22.74 -7.45 -38.31
N ARG A 706 -23.22 -7.33 -37.07
CA ARG A 706 -22.44 -6.77 -35.97
C ARG A 706 -21.37 -7.77 -35.56
N VAL A 707 -20.20 -7.23 -35.21
CA VAL A 707 -19.07 -8.03 -34.73
C VAL A 707 -18.99 -7.78 -33.24
N ASP A 708 -19.47 -8.74 -32.45
CA ASP A 708 -19.28 -8.69 -31.01
C ASP A 708 -17.81 -9.00 -30.70
N VAL A 709 -17.15 -8.07 -30.02
CA VAL A 709 -15.79 -8.25 -29.53
C VAL A 709 -15.86 -9.07 -28.25
N PRO A 710 -15.21 -10.23 -28.17
CA PRO A 710 -15.16 -10.99 -26.91
C PRO A 710 -14.55 -10.14 -25.80
N GLN A 711 -15.09 -10.24 -24.59
CA GLN A 711 -14.56 -9.54 -23.42
C GLN A 711 -13.08 -9.86 -23.20
N ASP A 712 -12.67 -11.13 -23.36
CA ASP A 712 -11.26 -11.56 -23.25
C ASP A 712 -10.34 -10.85 -24.26
N ALA A 713 -10.83 -10.63 -25.49
CA ALA A 713 -10.08 -9.93 -26.53
C ALA A 713 -9.93 -8.44 -26.18
N PHE A 714 -10.97 -7.83 -25.63
CA PHE A 714 -10.95 -6.46 -25.15
C PHE A 714 -9.97 -6.30 -23.98
N MET A 715 -10.02 -7.23 -23.03
CA MET A 715 -9.13 -7.29 -21.87
C MET A 715 -7.65 -7.43 -22.24
N ALA A 716 -7.34 -8.26 -23.22
CA ALA A 716 -5.97 -8.44 -23.68
C ALA A 716 -5.41 -7.18 -24.37
N VAL A 717 -6.26 -6.34 -24.98
CA VAL A 717 -5.84 -5.08 -25.60
C VAL A 717 -5.57 -4.00 -24.54
N LEU A 718 -6.42 -3.89 -23.51
CA LEU A 718 -6.20 -2.92 -22.41
C LEU A 718 -4.90 -3.18 -21.64
N ARG A 719 -4.51 -4.45 -21.46
CA ARG A 719 -3.21 -4.77 -20.85
C ARG A 719 -2.03 -4.31 -21.70
N LEU A 720 -2.19 -4.35 -23.02
CA LEU A 720 -1.16 -3.98 -23.98
C LEU A 720 -1.08 -2.47 -24.18
N GLU A 721 -2.19 -1.73 -23.99
CA GLU A 721 -2.16 -0.27 -23.90
C GLU A 721 -1.17 0.21 -22.83
N LYS A 722 -1.10 -0.47 -21.67
CA LYS A 722 -0.11 -0.14 -20.62
C LYS A 722 1.35 -0.36 -21.04
N GLU A 723 1.61 -1.22 -22.02
CA GLU A 723 2.97 -1.51 -22.53
C GLU A 723 3.35 -0.63 -23.73
N VAL A 724 2.36 -0.10 -24.45
CA VAL A 724 2.57 0.64 -25.71
C VAL A 724 2.44 2.16 -25.52
N LEU A 725 1.57 2.60 -24.61
CA LEU A 725 1.49 3.99 -24.14
C LEU A 725 2.55 4.17 -23.05
#